data_AF-A0A0M0JGL5-F1
#
_entry.id   AF-A0A0M0JGL5-F1
#
_cell.length_a   1.000
_cell.length_b   1.000
_cell.length_c   1.000
_cell.angle_alpha   90.00
_cell.angle_beta   90.00
_cell.angle_gamma   90.00
#
_symmetry.space_group_name_H-M   'P 1'
#
loop_
_entity.id
_entity.type
_entity.pdbx_description
1 polymer ?
#
loop_
_entity_poly.entity_id
_entity_poly.type
_entity_poly.pdbx_seq_one_letter_code
_entity_poly.pdbx_strand_id
1 'polypeptide(L)'
;MGIFTKSKSSKKIAEDTEAIRPEPKKDKLGYEQFDLDTAFEQFHPANKNKVYDVLGAAPDSGSGKKYLAEFLGVFFLTLVASTEDASGSIGLPTVFMLAALTYGAANISCAHFNPAVTVAHYFRGTISTKDAFFYAFWQVMGATVGVMVLGLFFDIEPNLKIGKMSLDTELMSLDIEYTDLYYPLRPTFLLCLVHVAVLSGGSRTQFYGLAIGFALFAGVVAFGERNFLFNPAFSFGNWLADGLLGDDFEGLGPQLGVVGWQLVSGALAAFLFNYMNGAKEHFLDCLGPTGPRLVTEFIGTFLFVSILSLSNDSSQARLAQAVGFAYAALVYVGAEISEAHFNPTVTFAHIWAGASKISDALGAAEHIGYFVAQILGATLSAFCAYFFNDITVGLPEDILDPKYIVGLTMGGFLLSFVHLNVLGAQEGNGFFGLAVGFSVIAAIVVFSNPANPAAAIGLYVINGLFGDGFGAPADLAVLVLVPFAGATLAGALAILVQKGDAYSKYWIEAVGIGIIVICILSTAKQGLLVAAITYAGAYVSNAHFNPAITVAHMINGDSANGFSVEVGLKYLLTHVLSATFFACVGGYLYGIPDAALLFVSKTHTLSFLLGCLFMTFTLTLVHLTTLASQRGNGFFGLAIGFVIFTGALALGDSETALFNPATVIGLYVANVVLGSGYGGTDELLGAFVFLVVLFVGAALGALVFKLLEGKLLGVKVFEVKIGAVVAEVLGTFLIVATILKAPSTPAGSGDAVAIGLMYVSVTYALGHISGAHFNGAITMLYWVKGSMQNLEALVYVVAQTVGALLAALAIGVDTPIEAAEVPLVALTTEALFAFLLCVVHAQVFNVVLPARNGYYGLAMGFTFYGGYAIFFSLTGGLFNPTTALAFYLFNAASTLSLPALGTLIPFVAGPCLAAFLASLEASTSLLSA
;
A
#
# COMPACT_ATOMS: atom_id res chain seq x y z
N MET A 1 -17.20 30.29 43.08
CA MET A 1 -16.18 30.12 44.14
C MET A 1 -16.77 29.26 45.24
N GLY A 2 -16.13 28.14 45.56
CA GLY A 2 -16.54 27.23 46.63
C GLY A 2 -17.11 25.91 46.12
N ILE A 3 -16.21 24.99 45.73
CA ILE A 3 -16.21 23.52 45.92
C ILE A 3 -15.07 23.01 45.01
N PHE A 4 -13.83 23.15 45.49
CA PHE A 4 -12.66 22.44 44.99
C PHE A 4 -11.87 22.01 46.23
N THR A 5 -12.27 20.91 46.85
CA THR A 5 -11.46 20.24 47.86
C THR A 5 -10.51 19.28 47.17
N LYS A 6 -9.22 19.64 47.24
CA LYS A 6 -8.03 18.90 46.83
C LYS A 6 -8.15 17.39 47.11
N SER A 7 -8.13 16.58 46.05
CA SER A 7 -7.69 15.19 46.14
C SER A 7 -6.19 15.17 46.42
N LYS A 8 -5.78 14.54 47.52
CA LYS A 8 -4.38 14.28 47.90
C LYS A 8 -3.70 13.19 47.05
N SER A 9 -4.32 12.68 45.98
CA SER A 9 -3.75 11.59 45.18
C SER A 9 -2.71 12.02 44.14
N SER A 10 -2.69 13.29 43.70
CA SER A 10 -1.77 13.75 42.65
C SER A 10 -0.35 14.02 43.15
N LYS A 11 -0.16 14.28 44.45
CA LYS A 11 1.18 14.54 45.02
C LYS A 11 1.97 13.26 45.31
N LYS A 12 1.28 12.17 45.68
CA LYS A 12 1.93 10.89 45.97
C LYS A 12 2.41 10.19 44.68
N ILE A 13 1.69 10.34 43.58
CA ILE A 13 2.11 9.84 42.26
C ILE A 13 3.34 10.62 41.76
N ALA A 14 3.42 11.94 42.00
CA ALA A 14 4.59 12.72 41.62
C ALA A 14 5.85 12.37 42.45
N GLU A 15 5.70 12.16 43.76
CA GLU A 15 6.80 11.79 44.66
C GLU A 15 7.31 10.34 44.43
N ASP A 16 6.43 9.40 44.04
CA ASP A 16 6.83 8.02 43.68
C ASP A 16 7.47 7.93 42.28
N THR A 17 7.22 8.88 41.38
CA THR A 17 7.83 8.94 40.03
C THR A 17 9.26 9.53 40.05
N GLU A 18 9.59 10.35 41.06
CA GLU A 18 10.94 10.90 41.23
C GLU A 18 11.92 9.92 41.90
N ALA A 19 11.42 8.91 42.63
CA ALA A 19 12.24 7.93 43.34
C ALA A 19 12.74 6.76 42.48
N ILE A 20 12.34 6.67 41.20
CA ILE A 20 12.77 5.62 40.25
C ILE A 20 13.37 6.29 39.00
N ARG A 21 14.44 7.06 39.19
CA ARG A 21 15.38 7.37 38.10
C ARG A 21 16.58 6.44 38.23
N PRO A 22 16.85 5.54 37.26
CA PRO A 22 18.09 4.80 37.27
C PRO A 22 19.25 5.80 37.17
N GLU A 23 20.28 5.64 38.02
CA GLU A 23 21.49 6.43 37.89
C GLU A 23 22.15 6.14 36.53
N PRO A 24 22.51 7.16 35.74
CA PRO A 24 23.09 6.96 34.42
C PRO A 24 24.45 6.26 34.56
N LYS A 25 24.61 5.11 33.89
CA LYS A 25 25.94 4.49 33.76
C LYS A 25 26.72 5.23 32.68
N LYS A 26 27.91 5.71 33.05
CA LYS A 26 28.86 6.33 32.12
C LYS A 26 29.68 5.25 31.43
N ASP A 27 29.87 5.38 30.12
CA ASP A 27 30.75 4.50 29.37
C ASP A 27 32.24 4.74 29.71
N LYS A 28 33.14 3.95 29.13
CA LYS A 28 34.60 4.08 29.34
C LYS A 28 35.19 5.42 28.88
N LEU A 29 34.40 6.26 28.20
CA LEU A 29 34.75 7.58 27.68
C LEU A 29 34.04 8.72 28.43
N GLY A 30 33.19 8.43 29.44
CA GLY A 30 32.55 9.40 30.32
C GLY A 30 31.20 9.94 29.86
N TYR A 31 30.58 9.40 28.80
CA TYR A 31 29.26 9.81 28.31
C TYR A 31 28.13 9.03 29.00
N GLU A 32 27.04 9.73 29.34
CA GLU A 32 25.85 9.12 29.95
C GLU A 32 25.01 8.41 28.87
N GLN A 33 24.90 7.08 28.95
CA GLN A 33 23.96 6.32 28.13
C GLN A 33 22.64 6.12 28.87
N PHE A 34 21.54 6.50 28.22
CA PHE A 34 20.19 6.10 28.64
C PHE A 34 19.92 4.68 28.13
N ASP A 35 19.95 3.72 29.05
CA ASP A 35 19.60 2.33 28.79
C ASP A 35 18.08 2.19 28.69
N LEU A 36 17.57 2.33 27.46
CA LEU A 36 16.15 2.24 27.13
C LEU A 36 15.59 0.82 27.38
N ASP A 37 16.44 -0.21 27.28
CA ASP A 37 16.03 -1.61 27.40
C ASP A 37 15.69 -1.95 28.85
N THR A 38 16.49 -1.46 29.81
CA THR A 38 16.22 -1.66 31.25
C THR A 38 15.01 -0.87 31.73
N ALA A 39 14.77 0.33 31.16
CA ALA A 39 13.55 1.10 31.41
C ALA A 39 12.31 0.41 30.80
N PHE A 40 12.48 -0.38 29.74
CA PHE A 40 11.42 -1.16 29.09
C PHE A 40 11.05 -2.41 29.90
N GLU A 41 12.02 -3.10 30.52
CA GLU A 41 11.78 -4.35 31.25
C GLU A 41 11.09 -4.16 32.60
N GLN A 42 11.36 -3.06 33.32
CA GLN A 42 10.79 -2.84 34.65
C GLN A 42 9.30 -2.47 34.67
N PHE A 43 8.70 -2.07 33.53
CA PHE A 43 7.28 -1.71 33.47
C PHE A 43 6.33 -2.87 33.18
N HIS A 44 6.81 -4.04 32.72
CA HIS A 44 5.94 -5.20 32.41
C HIS A 44 6.63 -6.55 32.65
N PRO A 45 6.33 -7.26 33.74
CA PRO A 45 6.73 -8.65 33.87
C PRO A 45 5.80 -9.54 33.00
N ALA A 46 6.39 -10.20 32.00
CA ALA A 46 5.93 -11.45 31.39
C ALA A 46 4.47 -11.53 30.89
N ASN A 47 4.09 -10.71 29.89
CA ASN A 47 3.06 -11.11 28.92
C ASN A 47 3.38 -10.53 27.55
N LYS A 48 3.74 -11.40 26.60
CA LYS A 48 4.28 -11.03 25.28
C LYS A 48 3.17 -10.83 24.24
N ASN A 49 3.19 -9.67 23.59
CA ASN A 49 2.99 -9.44 22.16
C ASN A 49 1.92 -10.31 21.45
N LYS A 50 0.65 -10.15 21.82
CA LYS A 50 -0.48 -10.53 20.96
C LYS A 50 -0.93 -9.30 20.16
N VAL A 51 -1.46 -9.49 18.95
CA VAL A 51 -2.14 -8.42 18.19
C VAL A 51 -3.26 -7.78 19.02
N TYR A 52 -3.87 -8.56 19.90
CA TYR A 52 -4.81 -8.11 20.93
C TYR A 52 -4.22 -7.11 21.94
N ASP A 53 -2.90 -6.94 22.04
CA ASP A 53 -2.29 -5.89 22.87
C ASP A 53 -2.13 -4.57 22.09
N VAL A 54 -2.09 -4.61 20.75
CA VAL A 54 -2.06 -3.43 19.87
C VAL A 54 -3.46 -2.90 19.58
N LEU A 55 -4.43 -3.81 19.37
CA LEU A 55 -5.85 -3.47 19.16
C LEU A 55 -6.68 -3.47 20.45
N GLY A 56 -6.12 -3.94 21.58
CA GLY A 56 -6.93 -4.36 22.73
C GLY A 56 -7.72 -5.63 22.39
N ALA A 57 -8.21 -6.38 23.39
CA ALA A 57 -9.47 -7.09 23.15
C ALA A 57 -10.44 -6.03 22.61
N ALA A 58 -11.10 -6.27 21.47
CA ALA A 58 -12.04 -5.32 20.88
C ALA A 58 -12.85 -4.73 22.04
N PRO A 59 -12.72 -3.42 22.33
CA PRO A 59 -13.26 -2.89 23.57
C PRO A 59 -14.72 -3.31 23.68
N ASP A 60 -15.26 -3.37 24.89
CA ASP A 60 -16.71 -3.24 25.09
C ASP A 60 -17.15 -1.81 24.66
N SER A 61 -16.82 -1.42 23.42
CA SER A 61 -17.46 -0.32 22.73
C SER A 61 -18.93 -0.71 22.68
N GLY A 62 -19.78 0.16 23.23
CA GLY A 62 -21.22 -0.12 23.33
C GLY A 62 -21.75 -0.61 21.97
N SER A 63 -22.62 -1.61 21.98
CA SER A 63 -23.00 -2.40 20.79
C SER A 63 -23.33 -1.55 19.55
N GLY A 64 -23.89 -0.35 19.73
CA GLY A 64 -24.18 0.60 18.64
C GLY A 64 -22.95 1.08 17.86
N LYS A 65 -21.77 1.24 18.48
CA LYS A 65 -20.55 1.73 17.79
C LYS A 65 -20.02 0.71 16.79
N LYS A 66 -20.00 -0.57 17.18
CA LYS A 66 -19.55 -1.68 16.31
C LYS A 66 -20.45 -1.79 15.08
N TYR A 67 -21.75 -1.71 15.30
CA TYR A 67 -22.75 -1.78 14.23
C TYR A 67 -22.72 -0.56 13.30
N LEU A 68 -22.51 0.64 13.84
CA LEU A 68 -22.34 1.85 13.03
C LEU A 68 -21.06 1.78 12.18
N ALA A 69 -19.96 1.28 12.73
CA ALA A 69 -18.72 1.09 11.99
C ALA A 69 -18.91 0.13 10.81
N GLU A 70 -19.59 -1.01 11.02
CA GLU A 70 -19.94 -1.96 9.96
C GLU A 70 -20.84 -1.33 8.88
N PHE A 71 -21.84 -0.54 9.28
CA PHE A 71 -22.69 0.20 8.35
C PHE A 71 -21.90 1.22 7.52
N LEU A 72 -21.13 2.11 8.17
CA LEU A 72 -20.37 3.17 7.49
C LEU A 72 -19.28 2.58 6.60
N GLY A 73 -18.62 1.52 7.04
CA GLY A 73 -17.62 0.81 6.24
C GLY A 73 -18.21 0.25 4.95
N VAL A 74 -19.31 -0.49 5.02
CA VAL A 74 -19.94 -0.99 3.80
C VAL A 74 -20.52 0.14 2.97
N PHE A 75 -21.16 1.15 3.58
CA PHE A 75 -21.70 2.32 2.88
C PHE A 75 -20.65 3.03 2.01
N PHE A 76 -19.51 3.42 2.57
CA PHE A 76 -18.45 4.09 1.81
C PHE A 76 -17.78 3.14 0.81
N LEU A 77 -17.62 1.87 1.15
CA LEU A 77 -17.09 0.89 0.22
C LEU A 77 -18.05 0.71 -0.99
N THR A 78 -19.36 0.80 -0.79
CA THR A 78 -20.36 0.80 -1.87
C THR A 78 -20.31 2.02 -2.74
N LEU A 79 -20.14 3.21 -2.17
CA LEU A 79 -19.98 4.41 -2.99
C LEU A 79 -18.82 4.27 -3.99
N VAL A 80 -17.74 3.58 -3.59
CA VAL A 80 -16.57 3.36 -4.44
C VAL A 80 -16.71 2.16 -5.36
N ALA A 81 -17.20 1.04 -4.85
CA ALA A 81 -17.26 -0.20 -5.60
C ALA A 81 -18.38 -0.25 -6.66
N SER A 82 -19.29 0.73 -6.65
CA SER A 82 -20.39 0.81 -7.61
C SER A 82 -20.13 1.77 -8.76
N THR A 83 -19.02 2.52 -8.69
CA THR A 83 -18.64 3.53 -9.67
C THR A 83 -17.41 3.04 -10.42
N GLU A 84 -17.52 2.91 -11.74
CA GLU A 84 -16.34 2.73 -12.58
C GLU A 84 -15.49 3.99 -12.56
N ASP A 85 -14.17 3.81 -12.48
CA ASP A 85 -13.26 4.89 -12.79
C ASP A 85 -13.21 5.13 -14.31
N ALA A 86 -12.55 6.19 -14.76
CA ALA A 86 -12.43 6.59 -16.15
C ALA A 86 -11.68 5.58 -17.03
N SER A 87 -11.00 4.60 -16.43
CA SER A 87 -10.39 3.47 -17.13
C SER A 87 -11.34 2.28 -17.28
N GLY A 88 -12.58 2.42 -16.79
CA GLY A 88 -13.56 1.35 -16.69
C GLY A 88 -13.26 0.35 -15.58
N SER A 89 -12.30 0.63 -14.69
CA SER A 89 -11.87 -0.30 -13.64
C SER A 89 -12.48 0.06 -12.29
N ILE A 90 -13.09 -0.94 -11.66
CA ILE A 90 -13.72 -0.82 -10.33
C ILE A 90 -12.71 -1.23 -9.23
N GLY A 91 -11.62 -1.89 -9.61
CA GLY A 91 -10.76 -2.65 -8.71
C GLY A 91 -9.89 -1.82 -7.78
N LEU A 92 -9.08 -0.89 -8.30
CA LEU A 92 -8.04 -0.24 -7.52
C LEU A 92 -8.57 0.78 -6.49
N PRO A 93 -9.54 1.67 -6.82
CA PRO A 93 -10.21 2.55 -5.85
C PRO A 93 -10.83 1.77 -4.68
N THR A 94 -11.57 0.70 -5.00
CA THR A 94 -12.26 -0.13 -4.01
C THR A 94 -11.29 -0.79 -3.05
N VAL A 95 -10.15 -1.25 -3.55
CA VAL A 95 -9.11 -1.94 -2.77
C VAL A 95 -8.47 -1.02 -1.73
N PHE A 96 -8.06 0.17 -2.16
CA PHE A 96 -7.46 1.13 -1.25
C PHE A 96 -8.50 1.73 -0.30
N MET A 97 -9.75 1.92 -0.75
CA MET A 97 -10.83 2.30 0.15
C MET A 97 -11.09 1.24 1.23
N LEU A 98 -11.16 -0.05 0.86
CA LEU A 98 -11.30 -1.15 1.83
C LEU A 98 -10.15 -1.13 2.84
N ALA A 99 -8.91 -0.94 2.38
CA ALA A 99 -7.76 -0.82 3.28
C ALA A 99 -7.91 0.37 4.25
N ALA A 100 -8.30 1.55 3.75
CA ALA A 100 -8.51 2.75 4.55
C ALA A 100 -9.59 2.57 5.63
N LEU A 101 -10.75 2.05 5.24
CA LEU A 101 -11.86 1.75 6.15
C LEU A 101 -11.47 0.70 7.19
N THR A 102 -10.72 -0.32 6.77
CA THR A 102 -10.21 -1.35 7.69
C THR A 102 -9.30 -0.72 8.75
N TYR A 103 -8.37 0.14 8.36
CA TYR A 103 -7.53 0.87 9.31
C TYR A 103 -8.31 1.80 10.24
N GLY A 104 -9.39 2.42 9.74
CA GLY A 104 -10.24 3.30 10.53
C GLY A 104 -11.17 2.59 11.51
N ALA A 105 -11.53 1.32 11.27
CA ALA A 105 -12.59 0.63 12.01
C ALA A 105 -12.16 -0.69 12.69
N ALA A 106 -10.98 -1.24 12.39
CA ALA A 106 -10.55 -2.54 12.92
C ALA A 106 -10.53 -2.57 14.46
N ASN A 107 -10.15 -1.46 15.11
CA ASN A 107 -10.18 -1.31 16.57
C ASN A 107 -11.60 -1.20 17.16
N ILE A 108 -12.63 -0.95 16.33
CA ILE A 108 -14.02 -0.81 16.76
C ILE A 108 -14.77 -2.13 16.53
N SER A 109 -14.79 -2.61 15.29
CA SER A 109 -15.62 -3.74 14.87
C SER A 109 -14.84 -4.94 14.34
N CYS A 110 -13.50 -4.89 14.31
CA CYS A 110 -12.66 -5.77 13.50
C CYS A 110 -12.88 -5.63 11.98
N ALA A 111 -13.60 -4.59 11.54
CA ALA A 111 -13.80 -4.23 10.14
C ALA A 111 -14.17 -5.45 9.27
N HIS A 112 -15.25 -6.14 9.62
CA HIS A 112 -15.65 -7.33 8.86
C HIS A 112 -16.12 -6.94 7.46
N PHE A 113 -16.98 -5.92 7.38
CA PHE A 113 -17.54 -5.30 6.17
C PHE A 113 -18.10 -6.28 5.13
N ASN A 114 -18.31 -7.54 5.52
CA ASN A 114 -18.64 -8.64 4.65
C ASN A 114 -19.26 -9.77 5.51
N PRO A 115 -20.49 -10.23 5.19
CA PRO A 115 -21.11 -11.31 5.93
C PRO A 115 -20.35 -12.64 5.83
N ALA A 116 -19.63 -12.92 4.73
CA ALA A 116 -18.78 -14.10 4.60
C ALA A 116 -17.58 -14.05 5.55
N VAL A 117 -16.95 -12.88 5.69
CA VAL A 117 -15.90 -12.64 6.71
C VAL A 117 -16.48 -12.82 8.11
N THR A 118 -17.68 -12.30 8.35
CA THR A 118 -18.40 -12.48 9.63
C THR A 118 -18.66 -13.95 9.95
N VAL A 119 -19.02 -14.76 8.95
CA VAL A 119 -19.15 -16.22 9.08
C VAL A 119 -17.81 -16.88 9.39
N ALA A 120 -16.72 -16.45 8.74
CA ALA A 120 -15.38 -16.97 9.03
C ALA A 120 -14.99 -16.73 10.50
N HIS A 121 -15.21 -15.52 11.01
CA HIS A 121 -14.99 -15.18 12.42
C HIS A 121 -15.93 -15.94 13.38
N TYR A 122 -17.18 -16.19 12.96
CA TYR A 122 -18.12 -16.98 13.75
C TYR A 122 -17.64 -18.42 13.94
N PHE A 123 -17.20 -19.09 12.87
CA PHE A 123 -16.63 -20.45 12.96
C PHE A 123 -15.27 -20.49 13.65
N ARG A 124 -14.54 -19.37 13.68
CA ARG A 124 -13.34 -19.18 14.51
C ARG A 124 -13.65 -18.97 16.00
N GLY A 125 -14.91 -18.71 16.36
CA GLY A 125 -15.30 -18.39 17.73
C GLY A 125 -14.82 -17.01 18.21
N THR A 126 -14.51 -16.09 17.28
CA THR A 126 -14.03 -14.73 17.61
C THR A 126 -15.14 -13.68 17.63
N ILE A 127 -16.38 -14.05 17.31
CA ILE A 127 -17.57 -13.21 17.39
C ILE A 127 -18.76 -13.98 17.98
N SER A 128 -19.62 -13.31 18.74
CA SER A 128 -20.84 -13.91 19.29
C SER A 128 -21.89 -14.13 18.20
N THR A 129 -22.80 -15.10 18.38
CA THR A 129 -23.92 -15.32 17.44
C THR A 129 -24.78 -14.06 17.25
N LYS A 130 -24.98 -13.30 18.34
CA LYS A 130 -25.75 -12.05 18.30
C LYS A 130 -25.05 -11.01 17.44
N ASP A 131 -23.77 -10.78 17.68
CA ASP A 131 -23.01 -9.77 16.92
C ASP A 131 -22.83 -10.18 15.46
N ALA A 132 -22.64 -11.47 15.18
CA ALA A 132 -22.59 -11.98 13.81
C ALA A 132 -23.86 -11.65 13.01
N PHE A 133 -25.04 -11.83 13.63
CA PHE A 133 -26.31 -11.45 13.02
C PHE A 133 -26.42 -9.94 12.78
N PHE A 134 -26.12 -9.12 13.79
CA PHE A 134 -26.23 -7.66 13.65
C PHE A 134 -25.19 -7.08 12.69
N TYR A 135 -23.98 -7.63 12.63
CA TYR A 135 -22.97 -7.25 11.64
C TYR A 135 -23.51 -7.47 10.23
N ALA A 136 -23.98 -8.68 9.92
CA ALA A 136 -24.54 -8.98 8.61
C ALA A 136 -25.71 -8.05 8.23
N PHE A 137 -26.60 -7.75 9.19
CA PHE A 137 -27.70 -6.82 8.99
C PHE A 137 -27.22 -5.40 8.65
N TRP A 138 -26.31 -4.83 9.45
CA TRP A 138 -25.83 -3.46 9.25
C TRP A 138 -24.94 -3.32 8.00
N GLN A 139 -24.21 -4.37 7.63
CA GLN A 139 -23.47 -4.43 6.38
C GLN A 139 -24.41 -4.36 5.17
N VAL A 140 -25.47 -5.17 5.14
CA VAL A 140 -26.51 -5.13 4.08
C VAL A 140 -27.13 -3.73 4.00
N MET A 141 -27.51 -3.16 5.15
CA MET A 141 -28.10 -1.81 5.18
C MET A 141 -27.13 -0.74 4.67
N GLY A 142 -25.84 -0.85 4.99
CA GLY A 142 -24.80 0.03 4.48
C GLY A 142 -24.73 -0.01 2.95
N ALA A 143 -24.74 -1.21 2.38
CA ALA A 143 -24.76 -1.39 0.94
C ALA A 143 -26.02 -0.82 0.28
N THR A 144 -27.20 -1.13 0.81
CA THR A 144 -28.47 -0.62 0.29
C THR A 144 -28.51 0.89 0.29
N VAL A 145 -28.13 1.54 1.40
CA VAL A 145 -28.13 3.01 1.49
C VAL A 145 -27.07 3.61 0.56
N GLY A 146 -25.91 2.98 0.41
CA GLY A 146 -24.87 3.42 -0.53
C GLY A 146 -25.38 3.46 -1.98
N VAL A 147 -26.03 2.38 -2.42
CA VAL A 147 -26.66 2.30 -3.76
C VAL A 147 -27.74 3.36 -3.94
N MET A 148 -28.62 3.53 -2.95
CA MET A 148 -29.68 4.55 -3.01
C MET A 148 -29.11 5.97 -3.09
N VAL A 149 -28.02 6.27 -2.38
CA VAL A 149 -27.37 7.58 -2.45
C VAL A 149 -26.81 7.84 -3.85
N LEU A 150 -26.19 6.86 -4.48
CA LEU A 150 -25.70 6.95 -5.87
C LEU A 150 -26.83 7.25 -6.86
N GLY A 151 -27.91 6.46 -6.80
CA GLY A 151 -29.05 6.64 -7.71
C GLY A 151 -29.81 7.94 -7.47
N LEU A 152 -30.09 8.32 -6.21
CA LEU A 152 -30.96 9.46 -5.90
C LEU A 152 -30.26 10.82 -5.94
N PHE A 153 -28.97 10.90 -5.57
CA PHE A 153 -28.26 12.17 -5.44
C PHE A 153 -27.27 12.45 -6.57
N PHE A 154 -26.77 11.39 -7.22
CA PHE A 154 -25.73 11.52 -8.24
C PHE A 154 -26.22 11.15 -9.63
N ASP A 155 -27.44 10.61 -9.77
CA ASP A 155 -27.97 10.05 -11.03
C ASP A 155 -27.01 9.03 -11.65
N ILE A 156 -26.23 8.37 -10.78
CA ILE A 156 -25.29 7.32 -11.17
C ILE A 156 -26.08 6.02 -11.06
N GLU A 157 -26.40 5.43 -12.21
CA GLU A 157 -26.84 4.04 -12.22
C GLU A 157 -25.69 3.18 -11.69
N PRO A 158 -25.90 2.44 -10.58
CA PRO A 158 -24.88 1.55 -10.06
C PRO A 158 -24.50 0.54 -11.15
N ASN A 159 -23.21 0.43 -11.45
CA ASN A 159 -22.71 -0.66 -12.30
C ASN A 159 -22.89 -2.04 -11.64
N LEU A 160 -23.37 -2.05 -10.39
CA LEU A 160 -23.83 -3.21 -9.63
C LEU A 160 -25.12 -3.84 -10.13
N LYS A 161 -25.86 -3.23 -11.08
CA LYS A 161 -27.00 -3.89 -11.70
C LYS A 161 -26.51 -5.26 -12.14
N ILE A 162 -26.97 -6.29 -11.45
CA ILE A 162 -26.85 -7.67 -11.89
C ILE A 162 -27.59 -7.62 -13.20
N GLY A 163 -26.82 -7.43 -14.28
CA GLY A 163 -27.37 -7.19 -15.60
C GLY A 163 -28.43 -8.24 -15.73
N LYS A 164 -29.70 -7.79 -15.87
CA LYS A 164 -30.87 -8.65 -16.01
C LYS A 164 -30.34 -9.88 -16.69
N MET A 165 -30.19 -10.98 -15.93
CA MET A 165 -29.74 -12.22 -16.55
C MET A 165 -30.70 -12.31 -17.70
N SER A 166 -30.20 -12.19 -18.93
CA SER A 166 -31.08 -12.13 -20.07
C SER A 166 -31.67 -13.53 -20.10
N LEU A 167 -32.75 -13.72 -19.37
CA LEU A 167 -33.85 -14.57 -19.69
C LEU A 167 -34.47 -13.95 -20.94
N ASP A 168 -33.66 -13.80 -22.00
CA ASP A 168 -34.15 -13.91 -23.35
C ASP A 168 -34.69 -15.33 -23.43
N THR A 169 -35.98 -15.40 -23.09
CA THR A 169 -37.06 -16.34 -23.35
C THR A 169 -36.85 -17.62 -24.16
N GLU A 170 -35.67 -18.26 -24.16
CA GLU A 170 -35.44 -19.53 -24.87
C GLU A 170 -34.55 -20.57 -24.16
N LEU A 171 -34.38 -20.55 -22.83
CA LEU A 171 -33.98 -21.78 -22.09
C LEU A 171 -34.64 -21.84 -20.71
N MET A 172 -35.85 -22.41 -20.67
CA MET A 172 -36.41 -23.05 -19.46
C MET A 172 -35.82 -24.46 -19.29
N SER A 173 -34.50 -24.58 -19.27
CA SER A 173 -33.80 -25.71 -18.65
C SER A 173 -33.07 -25.18 -17.42
N LEU A 174 -32.96 -26.03 -16.40
CA LEU A 174 -32.16 -25.80 -15.20
C LEU A 174 -30.65 -25.78 -15.51
N ASP A 175 -30.20 -24.95 -16.45
CA ASP A 175 -28.80 -24.72 -16.74
C ASP A 175 -28.38 -23.39 -16.09
N ILE A 176 -28.42 -23.35 -14.75
CA ILE A 176 -27.36 -22.61 -14.05
C ILE A 176 -26.11 -23.41 -14.40
N GLU A 177 -25.35 -22.92 -15.35
CA GLU A 177 -24.10 -23.55 -15.73
C GLU A 177 -23.26 -23.65 -14.43
N TYR A 178 -22.84 -24.87 -14.04
CA TYR A 178 -22.14 -25.12 -12.77
C TYR A 178 -20.91 -24.21 -12.57
N THR A 179 -20.41 -23.68 -13.68
CA THR A 179 -19.46 -22.59 -13.81
C THR A 179 -19.90 -21.36 -12.99
N ASP A 180 -21.05 -20.75 -13.23
CA ASP A 180 -21.44 -19.45 -12.62
C ASP A 180 -21.57 -19.45 -11.09
N LEU A 181 -21.89 -20.60 -10.48
CA LEU A 181 -22.01 -20.72 -9.03
C LEU A 181 -20.64 -20.94 -8.34
N TYR A 182 -19.64 -21.46 -9.04
CA TYR A 182 -18.29 -21.75 -8.49
C TYR A 182 -17.38 -20.51 -8.48
N TYR A 183 -17.59 -19.55 -9.38
CA TYR A 183 -16.77 -18.34 -9.54
C TYR A 183 -16.61 -17.50 -8.26
N PRO A 184 -17.63 -17.29 -7.41
CA PRO A 184 -17.50 -16.52 -6.17
C PRO A 184 -16.66 -17.20 -5.09
N LEU A 185 -16.38 -18.51 -5.18
CA LEU A 185 -15.79 -19.27 -4.07
C LEU A 185 -14.38 -18.79 -3.73
N ARG A 186 -13.51 -18.81 -4.74
CA ARG A 186 -12.05 -18.65 -4.63
C ARG A 186 -11.64 -17.27 -4.11
N PRO A 187 -12.12 -16.16 -4.69
CA PRO A 187 -11.76 -14.83 -4.20
C PRO A 187 -12.38 -14.50 -2.82
N THR A 188 -13.62 -14.95 -2.54
CA THR A 188 -14.21 -14.81 -1.19
C THR A 188 -13.41 -15.60 -0.16
N PHE A 189 -12.96 -16.80 -0.54
CA PHE A 189 -12.13 -17.65 0.30
C PHE A 189 -10.79 -17.01 0.61
N LEU A 190 -10.08 -16.48 -0.40
CA LEU A 190 -8.81 -15.76 -0.21
C LEU A 190 -9.01 -14.55 0.72
N LEU A 191 -10.04 -13.74 0.49
CA LEU A 191 -10.35 -12.57 1.33
C LEU A 191 -10.62 -12.96 2.78
N CYS A 192 -11.47 -13.98 3.01
CA CYS A 192 -11.80 -14.46 4.35
C CYS A 192 -10.59 -15.08 5.07
N LEU A 193 -9.78 -15.87 4.35
CA LEU A 193 -8.58 -16.49 4.89
C LEU A 193 -7.57 -15.43 5.34
N VAL A 194 -7.31 -14.44 4.49
CA VAL A 194 -6.40 -13.34 4.80
C VAL A 194 -6.93 -12.53 5.97
N HIS A 195 -8.21 -12.13 5.96
CA HIS A 195 -8.81 -11.31 7.03
C HIS A 195 -8.68 -11.99 8.40
N VAL A 196 -9.10 -13.25 8.50
CA VAL A 196 -8.96 -14.03 9.74
C VAL A 196 -7.50 -14.16 10.16
N ALA A 197 -6.58 -14.38 9.23
CA ALA A 197 -5.16 -14.52 9.56
C ALA A 197 -4.55 -13.23 10.12
N VAL A 198 -4.85 -12.07 9.52
CA VAL A 198 -4.22 -10.80 9.91
C VAL A 198 -4.91 -10.12 11.10
N LEU A 199 -6.19 -10.41 11.37
CA LEU A 199 -6.94 -9.79 12.48
C LEU A 199 -7.26 -10.75 13.63
N SER A 200 -7.19 -12.07 13.44
CA SER A 200 -7.47 -13.08 14.48
C SER A 200 -6.40 -14.16 14.62
N GLY A 201 -5.43 -14.20 13.70
CA GLY A 201 -4.46 -15.27 13.57
C GLY A 201 -3.17 -15.13 14.39
N GLY A 202 -2.98 -14.02 15.09
CA GLY A 202 -1.73 -13.73 15.79
C GLY A 202 -0.66 -13.03 14.94
N SER A 203 -0.90 -12.88 13.63
CA SER A 203 -0.03 -12.14 12.69
C SER A 203 0.23 -10.73 13.19
N ARG A 204 1.49 -10.43 13.57
CA ARG A 204 1.88 -9.16 14.21
C ARG A 204 1.95 -7.96 13.25
N THR A 205 1.36 -8.07 12.07
CA THR A 205 1.53 -7.08 11.00
C THR A 205 0.69 -5.83 11.21
N GLN A 206 1.30 -4.66 11.05
CA GLN A 206 0.57 -3.39 10.94
C GLN A 206 -0.02 -3.18 9.53
N PHE A 207 0.27 -4.08 8.60
CA PHE A 207 -0.18 -4.02 7.20
C PHE A 207 -1.48 -4.80 6.95
N TYR A 208 -2.25 -5.13 8.00
CA TYR A 208 -3.47 -5.93 7.90
C TYR A 208 -4.50 -5.35 6.90
N GLY A 209 -4.72 -4.02 6.91
CA GLY A 209 -5.63 -3.36 5.97
C GLY A 209 -5.18 -3.50 4.52
N LEU A 210 -3.87 -3.35 4.26
CA LEU A 210 -3.29 -3.60 2.94
C LEU A 210 -3.39 -5.07 2.51
N ALA A 211 -3.11 -6.02 3.40
CA ALA A 211 -3.22 -7.45 3.09
C ALA A 211 -4.65 -7.83 2.66
N ILE A 212 -5.65 -7.32 3.38
CA ILE A 212 -7.08 -7.53 3.06
C ILE A 212 -7.44 -6.87 1.71
N GLY A 213 -7.01 -5.63 1.48
CA GLY A 213 -7.22 -4.94 0.20
C GLY A 213 -6.54 -5.67 -0.98
N PHE A 214 -5.32 -6.16 -0.78
CA PHE A 214 -4.56 -6.92 -1.79
C PHE A 214 -5.21 -8.25 -2.15
N ALA A 215 -5.79 -8.95 -1.18
CA ALA A 215 -6.60 -10.14 -1.42
C ALA A 215 -7.82 -9.81 -2.30
N LEU A 216 -8.50 -8.69 -2.04
CA LEU A 216 -9.61 -8.22 -2.89
C LEU A 216 -9.14 -7.90 -4.31
N PHE A 217 -8.04 -7.15 -4.48
CA PHE A 217 -7.52 -6.77 -5.80
C PHE A 217 -7.20 -7.99 -6.65
N ALA A 218 -6.50 -8.96 -6.06
CA ALA A 218 -6.18 -10.21 -6.74
C ALA A 218 -7.43 -10.96 -7.19
N GLY A 219 -8.49 -10.95 -6.36
CA GLY A 219 -9.77 -11.52 -6.72
C GLY A 219 -10.45 -10.78 -7.88
N VAL A 220 -10.47 -9.45 -7.87
CA VAL A 220 -11.10 -8.64 -8.92
C VAL A 220 -10.43 -8.87 -10.27
N VAL A 221 -9.09 -8.87 -10.32
CA VAL A 221 -8.36 -9.08 -11.58
C VAL A 221 -8.46 -10.52 -12.08
N ALA A 222 -8.31 -11.51 -11.19
CA ALA A 222 -8.32 -12.92 -11.60
C ALA A 222 -9.70 -13.46 -11.98
N PHE A 223 -10.78 -12.91 -11.41
CA PHE A 223 -12.13 -13.48 -11.55
C PHE A 223 -13.15 -12.49 -12.15
N GLY A 224 -12.70 -11.33 -12.63
CA GLY A 224 -13.49 -10.34 -13.38
C GLY A 224 -14.07 -9.20 -12.56
N GLU A 225 -14.15 -8.02 -13.17
CA GLU A 225 -14.60 -6.76 -12.54
C GLU A 225 -16.12 -6.69 -12.27
N ARG A 226 -16.93 -7.52 -12.97
CA ARG A 226 -18.41 -7.48 -12.90
C ARG A 226 -19.06 -8.44 -11.89
N ASN A 227 -18.27 -9.17 -11.10
CA ASN A 227 -18.75 -10.22 -10.16
C ASN A 227 -18.91 -9.73 -8.71
N PHE A 228 -19.42 -8.50 -8.58
CA PHE A 228 -19.37 -7.62 -7.42
C PHE A 228 -19.33 -8.28 -6.02
N LEU A 229 -18.06 -8.42 -5.61
CA LEU A 229 -17.49 -8.11 -4.30
C LEU A 229 -17.27 -9.25 -3.32
N PHE A 230 -17.52 -10.50 -3.71
CA PHE A 230 -17.15 -11.62 -2.83
C PHE A 230 -17.75 -11.44 -1.42
N ASN A 231 -18.90 -10.78 -1.38
CA ASN A 231 -19.43 -10.13 -0.21
C ASN A 231 -20.95 -10.09 -0.31
N PRO A 232 -21.62 -10.92 0.53
CA PRO A 232 -23.06 -11.04 0.51
C PRO A 232 -23.82 -9.72 0.73
N ALA A 233 -23.21 -8.75 1.42
CA ALA A 233 -23.86 -7.46 1.67
C ALA A 233 -24.05 -6.65 0.39
N PHE A 234 -23.11 -6.69 -0.56
CA PHE A 234 -23.29 -6.02 -1.85
C PHE A 234 -24.33 -6.72 -2.71
N SER A 235 -24.25 -8.05 -2.81
CA SER A 235 -25.18 -8.83 -3.62
C SER A 235 -26.62 -8.67 -3.15
N PHE A 236 -26.86 -8.77 -1.84
CA PHE A 236 -28.20 -8.62 -1.28
C PHE A 236 -28.62 -7.16 -1.10
N GLY A 237 -27.69 -6.28 -0.73
CA GLY A 237 -27.95 -4.86 -0.52
C GLY A 237 -28.30 -4.11 -1.80
N ASN A 238 -27.66 -4.45 -2.93
CA ASN A 238 -28.01 -3.91 -4.24
C ASN A 238 -29.40 -4.36 -4.69
N TRP A 239 -29.71 -5.66 -4.59
CA TRP A 239 -31.05 -6.19 -4.87
C TRP A 239 -32.14 -5.48 -4.05
N LEU A 240 -31.89 -5.25 -2.76
CA LEU A 240 -32.82 -4.53 -1.90
C LEU A 240 -32.97 -3.06 -2.33
N ALA A 241 -31.90 -2.40 -2.75
CA ALA A 241 -31.94 -1.02 -3.21
C ALA A 241 -32.72 -0.88 -4.54
N ASP A 242 -32.45 -1.76 -5.51
CA ASP A 242 -33.14 -1.78 -6.81
C ASP A 242 -34.66 -1.93 -6.61
N GLY A 243 -35.07 -2.88 -5.75
CA GLY A 243 -36.48 -3.06 -5.40
C GLY A 243 -37.12 -1.85 -4.70
N LEU A 244 -36.36 -1.13 -3.87
CA LEU A 244 -36.84 0.09 -3.20
C LEU A 244 -36.88 1.32 -4.13
N LEU A 245 -36.07 1.35 -5.18
CA LEU A 245 -36.01 2.43 -6.17
C LEU A 245 -37.07 2.28 -7.28
N GLY A 246 -37.84 1.19 -7.28
CA GLY A 246 -39.04 1.04 -8.12
C GLY A 246 -39.05 -0.19 -9.01
N ASP A 247 -38.03 -1.06 -8.96
CA ASP A 247 -38.05 -2.35 -9.63
C ASP A 247 -38.86 -3.40 -8.82
N ASP A 248 -39.43 -4.41 -9.47
CA ASP A 248 -40.36 -5.38 -8.85
C ASP A 248 -39.68 -6.46 -7.96
N PHE A 249 -38.52 -6.16 -7.34
CA PHE A 249 -37.70 -7.10 -6.55
C PHE A 249 -37.32 -8.40 -7.29
N GLU A 250 -37.23 -8.35 -8.62
CA GLU A 250 -36.90 -9.51 -9.45
C GLU A 250 -35.49 -10.08 -9.15
N GLY A 251 -35.27 -11.37 -9.43
CA GLY A 251 -33.95 -11.98 -9.33
C GLY A 251 -33.50 -12.46 -7.94
N LEU A 252 -34.36 -12.51 -6.91
CA LEU A 252 -33.93 -12.94 -5.56
C LEU A 252 -33.30 -14.35 -5.51
N GLY A 253 -33.79 -15.31 -6.30
CA GLY A 253 -33.32 -16.70 -6.29
C GLY A 253 -31.82 -16.86 -6.62
N PRO A 254 -31.36 -16.41 -7.80
CA PRO A 254 -29.94 -16.39 -8.16
C PRO A 254 -29.06 -15.65 -7.12
N GLN A 255 -29.55 -14.53 -6.59
CA GLN A 255 -28.83 -13.72 -5.58
C GLN A 255 -28.60 -14.52 -4.29
N LEU A 256 -29.59 -15.27 -3.81
CA LEU A 256 -29.43 -16.15 -2.65
C LEU A 256 -28.44 -17.30 -2.92
N GLY A 257 -28.35 -17.78 -4.16
CA GLY A 257 -27.35 -18.77 -4.58
C GLY A 257 -25.92 -18.25 -4.46
N VAL A 258 -25.66 -17.05 -5.00
CA VAL A 258 -24.36 -16.37 -4.90
C VAL A 258 -23.99 -16.10 -3.44
N VAL A 259 -24.91 -15.54 -2.66
CA VAL A 259 -24.74 -15.29 -1.23
C VAL A 259 -24.40 -16.59 -0.49
N GLY A 260 -25.13 -17.67 -0.75
CA GLY A 260 -24.90 -18.97 -0.10
C GLY A 260 -23.47 -19.48 -0.32
N TRP A 261 -22.98 -19.39 -1.55
CA TRP A 261 -21.62 -19.85 -1.89
C TRP A 261 -20.52 -18.99 -1.27
N GLN A 262 -20.73 -17.67 -1.21
CA GLN A 262 -19.82 -16.75 -0.51
C GLN A 262 -19.74 -17.05 1.00
N LEU A 263 -20.87 -17.37 1.65
CA LEU A 263 -20.88 -17.77 3.06
C LEU A 263 -20.14 -19.10 3.28
N VAL A 264 -20.28 -20.06 2.36
CA VAL A 264 -19.52 -21.33 2.38
C VAL A 264 -18.01 -21.07 2.30
N SER A 265 -17.56 -20.13 1.47
CA SER A 265 -16.15 -19.72 1.42
C SER A 265 -15.63 -19.21 2.76
N GLY A 266 -16.42 -18.41 3.47
CA GLY A 266 -16.07 -17.93 4.82
C GLY A 266 -15.87 -19.09 5.81
N ALA A 267 -16.77 -20.07 5.78
CA ALA A 267 -16.67 -21.28 6.62
C ALA A 267 -15.44 -22.12 6.27
N LEU A 268 -15.15 -22.33 4.98
CA LEU A 268 -13.98 -23.06 4.51
C LEU A 268 -12.66 -22.37 4.90
N ALA A 269 -12.61 -21.05 4.80
CA ALA A 269 -11.46 -20.25 5.24
C ALA A 269 -11.20 -20.44 6.73
N ALA A 270 -12.24 -20.42 7.57
CA ALA A 270 -12.10 -20.66 9.00
C ALA A 270 -11.57 -22.06 9.33
N PHE A 271 -12.10 -23.09 8.67
CA PHE A 271 -11.65 -24.48 8.81
C PHE A 271 -10.16 -24.64 8.46
N LEU A 272 -9.74 -24.17 7.27
CA LEU A 272 -8.33 -24.28 6.86
C LEU A 272 -7.41 -23.46 7.75
N PHE A 273 -7.84 -22.26 8.16
CA PHE A 273 -7.06 -21.43 9.07
C PHE A 273 -6.90 -22.07 10.46
N ASN A 274 -7.93 -22.75 10.98
CA ASN A 274 -7.84 -23.54 12.22
C ASN A 274 -6.77 -24.64 12.09
N TYR A 275 -6.83 -25.42 11.02
CA TYR A 275 -5.89 -26.50 10.78
C TYR A 275 -4.44 -26.01 10.64
N MET A 276 -4.22 -24.98 9.82
CA MET A 276 -2.89 -24.38 9.59
C MET A 276 -2.25 -23.87 10.89
N ASN A 277 -3.05 -23.47 11.89
CA ASN A 277 -2.56 -22.98 13.19
C ASN A 277 -2.56 -24.05 14.29
N GLY A 278 -2.74 -25.33 13.96
CA GLY A 278 -2.64 -26.43 14.91
C GLY A 278 -3.80 -26.55 15.89
N ALA A 279 -4.97 -25.95 15.58
CA ALA A 279 -6.19 -26.32 16.29
C ALA A 279 -6.50 -27.79 15.97
N LYS A 280 -6.73 -28.61 17.01
CA LYS A 280 -6.91 -30.07 16.88
C LYS A 280 -8.15 -30.42 16.04
N GLU A 281 -7.96 -30.56 14.74
CA GLU A 281 -8.91 -31.23 13.86
C GLU A 281 -8.35 -32.60 13.50
N HIS A 282 -8.93 -33.64 14.11
CA HIS A 282 -8.46 -35.03 14.03
C HIS A 282 -8.40 -35.63 12.60
N PHE A 283 -8.93 -34.96 11.59
CA PHE A 283 -9.07 -35.49 10.25
C PHE A 283 -7.77 -35.47 9.43
N LEU A 284 -6.82 -34.59 9.75
CA LEU A 284 -5.58 -34.40 8.99
C LEU A 284 -4.31 -34.77 9.79
N ASP A 285 -4.47 -35.43 10.94
CA ASP A 285 -3.38 -35.93 11.80
C ASP A 285 -2.44 -36.92 11.05
N CYS A 286 -2.85 -37.43 9.88
CA CYS A 286 -2.06 -38.32 9.03
C CYS A 286 -0.78 -37.69 8.44
N LEU A 287 -0.71 -36.35 8.37
CA LEU A 287 0.46 -35.62 7.84
C LEU A 287 1.55 -35.37 8.90
N GLY A 288 1.31 -35.77 10.15
CA GLY A 288 2.27 -35.59 11.24
C GLY A 288 2.57 -34.11 11.56
N PRO A 289 3.66 -33.83 12.29
CA PRO A 289 3.94 -32.49 12.82
C PRO A 289 4.29 -31.43 11.75
N THR A 290 4.69 -31.86 10.54
CA THR A 290 4.98 -30.95 9.41
C THR A 290 3.73 -30.60 8.59
N GLY A 291 2.60 -31.29 8.82
CA GLY A 291 1.36 -31.13 8.06
C GLY A 291 0.88 -29.68 7.89
N PRO A 292 0.80 -28.85 8.95
CA PRO A 292 0.36 -27.46 8.81
C PRO A 292 1.25 -26.63 7.88
N ARG A 293 2.56 -26.86 7.89
CA ARG A 293 3.51 -26.17 7.01
C ARG A 293 3.34 -26.58 5.56
N LEU A 294 3.24 -27.88 5.30
CA LEU A 294 3.03 -28.41 3.95
C LEU A 294 1.69 -27.96 3.36
N VAL A 295 0.63 -27.93 4.17
CA VAL A 295 -0.68 -27.42 3.76
C VAL A 295 -0.64 -25.92 3.50
N THR A 296 0.11 -25.15 4.29
CA THR A 296 0.33 -23.72 4.04
C THR A 296 1.01 -23.50 2.68
N GLU A 297 2.10 -24.24 2.39
CA GLU A 297 2.81 -24.17 1.10
C GLU A 297 1.94 -24.59 -0.09
N PHE A 298 1.13 -25.63 0.08
CA PHE A 298 0.17 -26.09 -0.90
C PHE A 298 -0.90 -25.03 -1.19
N ILE A 299 -1.58 -24.51 -0.16
CA ILE A 299 -2.67 -23.53 -0.30
C ILE A 299 -2.13 -22.22 -0.89
N GLY A 300 -0.99 -21.73 -0.39
CA GLY A 300 -0.37 -20.52 -0.90
C GLY A 300 -0.01 -20.64 -2.37
N THR A 301 0.58 -21.76 -2.78
CA THR A 301 0.91 -21.99 -4.20
C THR A 301 -0.34 -22.20 -5.06
N PHE A 302 -1.36 -22.91 -4.56
CA PHE A 302 -2.64 -23.09 -5.25
C PHE A 302 -3.33 -21.76 -5.55
N LEU A 303 -3.44 -20.88 -4.54
CA LEU A 303 -4.09 -19.57 -4.70
C LEU A 303 -3.27 -18.63 -5.60
N PHE A 304 -1.95 -18.63 -5.45
CA PHE A 304 -1.03 -17.88 -6.32
C PHE A 304 -1.16 -18.30 -7.78
N VAL A 305 -1.09 -19.60 -8.09
CA VAL A 305 -1.23 -20.10 -9.47
C VAL A 305 -2.64 -19.87 -9.99
N SER A 306 -3.67 -19.90 -9.14
CA SER A 306 -5.06 -19.66 -9.56
C SER A 306 -5.21 -18.27 -10.16
N ILE A 307 -4.56 -17.28 -9.57
CA ILE A 307 -4.58 -15.90 -10.09
C ILE A 307 -3.87 -15.82 -11.45
N LEU A 308 -2.74 -16.52 -11.61
CA LEU A 308 -2.01 -16.56 -12.88
C LEU A 308 -2.78 -17.26 -14.00
N SER A 309 -3.41 -18.40 -13.71
CA SER A 309 -4.02 -19.27 -14.73
C SER A 309 -5.45 -18.89 -15.11
N LEU A 310 -6.13 -18.07 -14.30
CA LEU A 310 -7.55 -17.74 -14.48
C LEU A 310 -7.81 -16.29 -14.89
N SER A 311 -6.78 -15.44 -14.79
CA SER A 311 -6.91 -14.05 -15.19
C SER A 311 -7.16 -13.95 -16.69
N ASN A 312 -8.30 -13.37 -17.05
CA ASN A 312 -8.64 -13.00 -18.42
C ASN A 312 -8.17 -11.57 -18.79
N ASP A 313 -7.39 -10.93 -17.91
CA ASP A 313 -6.87 -9.59 -18.12
C ASP A 313 -5.77 -9.56 -19.18
N SER A 314 -5.96 -8.77 -20.24
CA SER A 314 -4.97 -8.57 -21.29
C SER A 314 -3.80 -7.67 -20.87
N SER A 315 -3.92 -6.94 -19.76
CA SER A 315 -2.88 -6.08 -19.21
C SER A 315 -1.92 -6.87 -18.32
N GLN A 316 -0.71 -7.12 -18.83
CA GLN A 316 0.36 -7.74 -18.02
C GLN A 316 0.67 -6.98 -16.73
N ALA A 317 0.55 -5.64 -16.73
CA ALA A 317 0.80 -4.84 -15.54
C ALA A 317 -0.25 -5.07 -14.44
N ARG A 318 -1.53 -5.18 -14.80
CA ARG A 318 -2.61 -5.47 -13.83
C ARG A 318 -2.52 -6.91 -13.32
N LEU A 319 -2.22 -7.86 -14.20
CA LEU A 319 -1.95 -9.24 -13.80
C LEU A 319 -0.77 -9.33 -12.82
N ALA A 320 0.34 -8.66 -13.13
CA ALA A 320 1.50 -8.61 -12.24
C ALA A 320 1.15 -8.06 -10.85
N GLN A 321 0.38 -6.97 -10.80
CA GLN A 321 -0.13 -6.40 -9.56
C GLN A 321 -0.99 -7.40 -8.78
N ALA A 322 -1.92 -8.08 -9.44
CA ALA A 322 -2.81 -9.06 -8.82
C ALA A 322 -2.02 -10.20 -8.18
N VAL A 323 -1.06 -10.74 -8.92
CA VAL A 323 -0.21 -11.83 -8.48
C VAL A 323 0.67 -11.39 -7.30
N GLY A 324 1.33 -10.24 -7.41
CA GLY A 324 2.20 -9.75 -6.34
C GLY A 324 1.46 -9.31 -5.09
N PHE A 325 0.28 -8.70 -5.22
CA PHE A 325 -0.58 -8.35 -4.08
C PHE A 325 -1.11 -9.59 -3.37
N ALA A 326 -1.59 -10.60 -4.10
CA ALA A 326 -1.93 -11.87 -3.49
C ALA A 326 -0.75 -12.53 -2.79
N TYR A 327 0.43 -12.50 -3.42
CA TYR A 327 1.63 -13.05 -2.81
C TYR A 327 1.95 -12.34 -1.48
N ALA A 328 1.89 -11.00 -1.45
CA ALA A 328 2.04 -10.24 -0.21
C ALA A 328 1.00 -10.65 0.86
N ALA A 329 -0.27 -10.77 0.49
CA ALA A 329 -1.34 -11.17 1.40
C ALA A 329 -1.12 -12.59 1.94
N LEU A 330 -0.77 -13.55 1.09
CA LEU A 330 -0.49 -14.93 1.47
C LEU A 330 0.75 -15.08 2.34
N VAL A 331 1.77 -14.26 2.12
CA VAL A 331 2.95 -14.21 2.98
C VAL A 331 2.56 -13.76 4.40
N TYR A 332 1.63 -12.81 4.55
CA TYR A 332 1.09 -12.44 5.86
C TYR A 332 0.27 -13.54 6.54
N VAL A 333 -0.29 -14.48 5.76
CA VAL A 333 -1.00 -15.65 6.28
C VAL A 333 -0.03 -16.76 6.69
N GLY A 334 0.97 -17.06 5.85
CA GLY A 334 1.77 -18.27 5.96
C GLY A 334 3.15 -18.11 6.59
N ALA A 335 3.71 -16.90 6.67
CA ALA A 335 5.13 -16.73 7.03
C ALA A 335 5.48 -17.24 8.43
N GLU A 336 4.60 -17.05 9.41
CA GLU A 336 4.81 -17.56 10.77
C GLU A 336 4.68 -19.09 10.85
N ILE A 337 4.06 -19.72 9.84
CA ILE A 337 3.77 -21.15 9.80
C ILE A 337 4.87 -21.88 9.01
N SER A 338 5.05 -21.53 7.73
CA SER A 338 5.94 -22.21 6.77
C SER A 338 7.06 -21.33 6.21
N GLU A 339 7.30 -20.13 6.74
CA GLU A 339 8.16 -19.11 6.11
C GLU A 339 7.63 -18.61 4.75
N ALA A 340 6.46 -19.08 4.30
CA ALA A 340 5.74 -18.64 3.09
C ALA A 340 6.57 -18.67 1.80
N HIS A 341 7.21 -19.82 1.52
CA HIS A 341 8.08 -19.92 0.34
C HIS A 341 7.30 -19.87 -0.97
N PHE A 342 6.19 -20.60 -1.09
CA PHE A 342 5.25 -20.71 -2.21
C PHE A 342 5.86 -20.87 -3.62
N ASN A 343 7.16 -21.09 -3.70
CA ASN A 343 7.97 -21.07 -4.89
C ASN A 343 9.24 -21.90 -4.64
N PRO A 344 9.48 -22.95 -5.44
CA PRO A 344 10.69 -23.77 -5.34
C PRO A 344 11.99 -22.97 -5.43
N THR A 345 12.01 -21.86 -6.17
CA THR A 345 13.17 -20.95 -6.30
C THR A 345 13.53 -20.34 -4.94
N VAL A 346 12.52 -19.92 -4.17
CA VAL A 346 12.70 -19.36 -2.82
C VAL A 346 13.16 -20.44 -1.85
N THR A 347 12.53 -21.63 -1.89
CA THR A 347 12.97 -22.78 -1.10
C THR A 347 14.42 -23.14 -1.37
N PHE A 348 14.84 -23.16 -2.63
CA PHE A 348 16.22 -23.42 -3.03
C PHE A 348 17.20 -22.36 -2.51
N ALA A 349 16.85 -21.07 -2.60
CA ALA A 349 17.68 -19.98 -2.10
C ALA A 349 17.96 -20.10 -0.59
N HIS A 350 16.95 -20.49 0.19
CA HIS A 350 17.06 -20.73 1.63
C HIS A 350 17.96 -21.90 1.98
N ILE A 351 17.83 -23.02 1.26
CA ILE A 351 18.74 -24.18 1.40
C ILE A 351 20.18 -23.73 1.12
N TRP A 352 20.39 -22.98 0.03
CA TRP A 352 21.71 -22.53 -0.38
C TRP A 352 22.34 -21.55 0.62
N ALA A 353 21.56 -20.58 1.11
CA ALA A 353 22.02 -19.58 2.07
C ALA A 353 22.22 -20.15 3.49
N GLY A 354 21.66 -21.33 3.78
CA GLY A 354 21.59 -21.86 5.15
C GLY A 354 20.75 -21.00 6.10
N ALA A 355 19.86 -20.17 5.55
CA ALA A 355 19.17 -19.09 6.26
C ALA A 355 17.79 -19.49 6.84
N SER A 356 17.32 -20.70 6.57
CA SER A 356 15.99 -21.13 7.03
C SER A 356 16.01 -21.55 8.50
N LYS A 357 14.98 -21.14 9.26
CA LYS A 357 14.75 -21.57 10.64
C LYS A 357 14.28 -23.04 10.70
N ILE A 358 14.02 -23.65 9.55
CA ILE A 358 13.75 -25.08 9.35
C ILE A 358 14.96 -25.96 9.73
N SER A 359 16.11 -25.37 10.06
CA SER A 359 17.37 -26.07 10.28
C SER A 359 17.60 -26.71 11.66
N ASP A 360 16.64 -26.73 12.59
CA ASP A 360 16.79 -27.45 13.86
C ASP A 360 15.66 -28.48 14.11
N ALA A 361 15.67 -29.57 13.32
CA ALA A 361 15.28 -30.97 13.67
C ALA A 361 14.86 -31.84 12.45
N LEU A 362 14.56 -31.28 11.27
CA LEU A 362 13.95 -32.01 10.13
C LEU A 362 14.53 -31.67 8.73
N GLY A 363 15.64 -30.90 8.69
CA GLY A 363 16.07 -29.98 7.63
C GLY A 363 16.35 -30.43 6.18
N ALA A 364 15.91 -31.60 5.70
CA ALA A 364 15.98 -31.95 4.27
C ALA A 364 14.68 -32.56 3.73
N ALA A 365 14.06 -33.44 4.53
CA ALA A 365 12.77 -34.04 4.19
C ALA A 365 11.65 -32.99 4.15
N GLU A 366 11.72 -31.98 5.01
CA GLU A 366 10.75 -30.88 5.02
C GLU A 366 10.88 -30.00 3.76
N HIS A 367 12.10 -29.64 3.35
CA HIS A 367 12.31 -28.90 2.11
C HIS A 367 11.82 -29.67 0.88
N ILE A 368 12.10 -30.99 0.78
CA ILE A 368 11.53 -31.83 -0.28
C ILE A 368 10.00 -31.81 -0.22
N GLY A 369 9.43 -31.87 0.99
CA GLY A 369 8.00 -31.71 1.21
C GLY A 369 7.45 -30.39 0.67
N TYR A 370 8.17 -29.29 0.80
CA TYR A 370 7.76 -27.98 0.27
C TYR A 370 7.71 -28.00 -1.26
N PHE A 371 8.76 -28.54 -1.92
CA PHE A 371 8.76 -28.70 -3.38
C PHE A 371 7.54 -29.50 -3.85
N VAL A 372 7.25 -30.62 -3.19
CA VAL A 372 6.10 -31.47 -3.52
C VAL A 372 4.78 -30.73 -3.29
N ALA A 373 4.60 -30.10 -2.12
CA ALA A 373 3.38 -29.36 -1.79
C ALA A 373 3.12 -28.21 -2.78
N GLN A 374 4.16 -27.46 -3.14
CA GLN A 374 4.08 -26.37 -4.11
C GLN A 374 3.69 -26.88 -5.50
N ILE A 375 4.33 -27.94 -6.00
CA ILE A 375 4.01 -28.56 -7.29
C ILE A 375 2.57 -29.10 -7.31
N LEU A 376 2.13 -29.78 -6.25
CA LEU A 376 0.76 -30.27 -6.14
C LEU A 376 -0.25 -29.13 -6.12
N GLY A 377 0.02 -28.05 -5.39
CA GLY A 377 -0.84 -26.87 -5.34
C GLY A 377 -0.98 -26.19 -6.71
N ALA A 378 0.15 -26.00 -7.40
CA ALA A 378 0.18 -25.47 -8.76
C ALA A 378 -0.56 -26.36 -9.77
N THR A 379 -0.40 -27.67 -9.66
CA THR A 379 -1.04 -28.65 -10.56
C THR A 379 -2.55 -28.69 -10.35
N LEU A 380 -3.02 -28.67 -9.08
CA LEU A 380 -4.45 -28.59 -8.78
C LEU A 380 -5.05 -27.28 -9.29
N SER A 381 -4.33 -26.16 -9.14
CA SER A 381 -4.77 -24.88 -9.67
C SER A 381 -4.94 -24.91 -11.19
N ALA A 382 -3.93 -25.41 -11.90
CA ALA A 382 -3.98 -25.57 -13.35
C ALA A 382 -5.14 -26.51 -13.77
N PHE A 383 -5.36 -27.59 -13.02
CA PHE A 383 -6.48 -28.50 -13.27
C PHE A 383 -7.82 -27.80 -13.08
N CYS A 384 -7.99 -26.99 -12.03
CA CYS A 384 -9.19 -26.18 -11.85
C CYS A 384 -9.37 -25.13 -12.97
N ALA A 385 -8.29 -24.56 -13.49
CA ALA A 385 -8.37 -23.65 -14.63
C ALA A 385 -8.94 -24.33 -15.86
N TYR A 386 -8.41 -25.49 -16.20
CA TYR A 386 -8.90 -26.34 -17.27
C TYR A 386 -10.35 -26.81 -17.03
N PHE A 387 -10.63 -27.45 -15.89
CA PHE A 387 -11.92 -28.08 -15.63
C PHE A 387 -13.09 -27.09 -15.62
N PHE A 388 -12.89 -25.88 -15.09
CA PHE A 388 -13.97 -24.91 -14.94
C PHE A 388 -14.04 -23.86 -16.07
N ASN A 389 -12.99 -23.70 -16.87
CA ASN A 389 -12.94 -22.61 -17.86
C ASN A 389 -12.41 -23.06 -19.23
N ASP A 390 -12.09 -24.34 -19.37
CA ASP A 390 -11.45 -24.91 -20.56
C ASP A 390 -10.15 -24.18 -20.94
N ILE A 391 -9.45 -23.62 -19.94
CA ILE A 391 -8.19 -22.90 -20.13
C ILE A 391 -7.03 -23.87 -19.98
N THR A 392 -6.28 -24.06 -21.06
CA THR A 392 -4.93 -24.64 -21.03
C THR A 392 -3.90 -23.59 -21.40
N VAL A 393 -2.99 -23.27 -20.47
CA VAL A 393 -1.90 -22.31 -20.71
C VAL A 393 -0.67 -23.07 -21.17
N GLY A 394 -0.26 -22.85 -22.42
CA GLY A 394 0.99 -23.38 -22.96
C GLY A 394 2.23 -22.77 -22.29
N LEU A 395 3.39 -23.40 -22.46
CA LEU A 395 4.64 -22.77 -22.06
C LEU A 395 4.91 -21.52 -22.94
N PRO A 396 5.57 -20.48 -22.41
CA PRO A 396 5.97 -19.32 -23.19
C PRO A 396 6.73 -19.69 -24.47
N GLU A 397 6.55 -18.93 -25.55
CA GLU A 397 7.36 -19.05 -26.76
C GLU A 397 8.77 -18.46 -26.54
N ASP A 398 9.74 -18.85 -27.37
CA ASP A 398 11.13 -18.31 -27.37
C ASP A 398 11.91 -18.41 -26.05
N ILE A 399 11.62 -19.44 -25.22
CA ILE A 399 12.28 -19.67 -23.91
C ILE A 399 13.82 -19.79 -23.99
N LEU A 400 14.36 -20.17 -25.15
CA LEU A 400 15.81 -20.27 -25.39
C LEU A 400 16.47 -18.95 -25.79
N ASP A 401 15.71 -17.85 -25.96
CA ASP A 401 16.28 -16.52 -26.17
C ASP A 401 17.19 -16.17 -24.97
N PRO A 402 18.47 -15.81 -25.21
CA PRO A 402 19.37 -15.34 -24.16
C PRO A 402 18.77 -14.23 -23.29
N LYS A 403 17.96 -13.33 -23.85
CA LYS A 403 17.26 -12.27 -23.11
C LYS A 403 16.26 -12.84 -22.12
N TYR A 404 15.50 -13.85 -22.52
CA TYR A 404 14.54 -14.54 -21.64
C TYR A 404 15.26 -15.26 -20.50
N ILE A 405 16.36 -15.96 -20.79
CA ILE A 405 17.19 -16.64 -19.78
C ILE A 405 17.75 -15.65 -18.76
N VAL A 406 18.28 -14.51 -19.21
CA VAL A 406 18.77 -13.46 -18.31
C VAL A 406 17.63 -12.90 -17.47
N GLY A 407 16.49 -12.56 -18.08
CA GLY A 407 15.31 -12.07 -17.35
C GLY A 407 14.85 -13.06 -16.27
N LEU A 408 14.75 -14.35 -16.60
CA LEU A 408 14.35 -15.40 -15.69
C LEU A 408 15.35 -15.58 -14.52
N THR A 409 16.65 -15.45 -14.80
CA THR A 409 17.70 -15.43 -13.77
C THR A 409 17.53 -14.23 -12.85
N MET A 410 17.25 -13.05 -13.39
CA MET A 410 17.07 -11.82 -12.61
C MET A 410 15.80 -11.82 -11.77
N GLY A 411 14.69 -12.36 -12.30
CA GLY A 411 13.46 -12.57 -11.54
C GLY A 411 13.66 -13.52 -10.37
N GLY A 412 14.34 -14.66 -10.60
CA GLY A 412 14.70 -15.60 -9.55
C GLY A 412 15.63 -15.00 -8.50
N PHE A 413 16.60 -14.18 -8.92
CA PHE A 413 17.49 -13.43 -8.04
C PHE A 413 16.71 -12.43 -7.17
N LEU A 414 15.89 -11.57 -7.79
CA LEU A 414 15.18 -10.50 -7.09
C LEU A 414 14.25 -11.06 -6.01
N LEU A 415 13.41 -12.02 -6.36
CA LEU A 415 12.46 -12.64 -5.42
C LEU A 415 13.20 -13.31 -4.26
N SER A 416 14.21 -14.12 -4.56
CA SER A 416 14.99 -14.84 -3.55
C SER A 416 15.77 -13.89 -2.65
N PHE A 417 16.40 -12.87 -3.23
CA PHE A 417 17.20 -11.90 -2.49
C PHE A 417 16.33 -11.10 -1.51
N VAL A 418 15.18 -10.61 -1.97
CA VAL A 418 14.25 -9.90 -1.09
C VAL A 418 13.77 -10.83 0.02
N HIS A 419 13.32 -12.04 -0.32
CA HIS A 419 12.78 -12.99 0.65
C HIS A 419 13.80 -13.36 1.76
N LEU A 420 15.04 -13.67 1.37
CA LEU A 420 16.13 -13.98 2.32
C LEU A 420 16.44 -12.83 3.27
N ASN A 421 16.43 -11.60 2.77
CA ASN A 421 16.83 -10.44 3.56
C ASN A 421 15.71 -9.87 4.45
N VAL A 422 14.43 -10.10 4.11
CA VAL A 422 13.30 -9.64 4.95
C VAL A 422 12.92 -10.64 6.04
N LEU A 423 13.08 -11.94 5.80
CA LEU A 423 12.88 -12.96 6.84
C LEU A 423 14.05 -13.07 7.83
N GLY A 424 15.26 -12.60 7.47
CA GLY A 424 16.37 -12.49 8.43
C GLY A 424 16.16 -11.38 9.48
N ALA A 425 15.32 -10.39 9.19
CA ALA A 425 15.15 -9.16 9.97
C ALA A 425 13.91 -9.16 10.90
N GLN A 426 13.46 -10.35 11.34
CA GLN A 426 12.10 -10.60 11.90
C GLN A 426 11.77 -10.01 13.28
N GLU A 427 12.70 -9.44 14.05
CA GLU A 427 12.31 -8.86 15.34
C GLU A 427 11.60 -7.53 15.17
N GLY A 428 10.26 -7.54 15.26
CA GLY A 428 9.40 -6.35 15.27
C GLY A 428 9.03 -5.81 13.89
N ASN A 429 9.32 -6.52 12.82
CA ASN A 429 9.25 -6.00 11.47
C ASN A 429 8.06 -6.57 10.65
N GLY A 430 7.07 -5.73 10.33
CA GLY A 430 5.86 -6.11 9.61
C GLY A 430 5.91 -6.01 8.08
N PHE A 431 6.99 -5.52 7.45
CA PHE A 431 6.96 -5.18 6.01
C PHE A 431 7.33 -6.34 5.05
N PHE A 432 7.67 -7.51 5.57
CA PHE A 432 8.18 -8.65 4.78
C PHE A 432 7.20 -9.07 3.67
N GLY A 433 5.89 -9.14 3.96
CA GLY A 433 4.87 -9.49 2.97
C GLY A 433 4.84 -8.52 1.80
N LEU A 434 4.83 -7.21 2.07
CA LEU A 434 4.89 -6.19 1.03
C LEU A 434 6.14 -6.28 0.16
N ALA A 435 7.30 -6.44 0.80
CA ALA A 435 8.57 -6.50 0.08
C ALA A 435 8.59 -7.67 -0.90
N VAL A 436 8.18 -8.86 -0.43
CA VAL A 436 8.10 -10.05 -1.29
C VAL A 436 7.07 -9.85 -2.40
N GLY A 437 5.86 -9.38 -2.09
CA GLY A 437 4.84 -9.16 -3.12
C GLY A 437 5.27 -8.16 -4.20
N PHE A 438 5.83 -7.02 -3.83
CA PHE A 438 6.34 -6.03 -4.79
C PHE A 438 7.52 -6.55 -5.60
N SER A 439 8.35 -7.43 -5.04
CA SER A 439 9.41 -8.11 -5.79
C SER A 439 8.84 -9.04 -6.87
N VAL A 440 7.71 -9.70 -6.60
CA VAL A 440 6.98 -10.51 -7.60
C VAL A 440 6.37 -9.64 -8.69
N ILE A 441 5.75 -8.50 -8.34
CA ILE A 441 5.24 -7.53 -9.34
C ILE A 441 6.39 -7.13 -10.27
N ALA A 442 7.52 -6.73 -9.70
CA ALA A 442 8.68 -6.34 -10.49
C ALA A 442 9.21 -7.49 -11.34
N ALA A 443 9.28 -8.73 -10.80
CA ALA A 443 9.72 -9.88 -11.58
C ALA A 443 8.85 -10.11 -12.84
N ILE A 444 7.53 -9.97 -12.70
CA ILE A 444 6.60 -10.14 -13.83
C ILE A 444 6.66 -8.93 -14.78
N VAL A 445 6.59 -7.69 -14.29
CA VAL A 445 6.56 -6.50 -15.16
C VAL A 445 7.89 -6.29 -15.90
N VAL A 446 9.01 -6.59 -15.24
CA VAL A 446 10.35 -6.33 -15.78
C VAL A 446 10.85 -7.51 -16.59
N PHE A 447 10.66 -8.74 -16.10
CA PHE A 447 11.25 -9.95 -16.68
C PHE A 447 10.22 -10.91 -17.30
N SER A 448 8.95 -10.51 -17.36
CA SER A 448 7.84 -11.30 -17.93
C SER A 448 7.63 -12.67 -17.29
N ASN A 449 8.17 -12.91 -16.09
CA ASN A 449 8.07 -14.21 -15.42
C ASN A 449 8.16 -14.09 -13.89
N PRO A 450 7.27 -14.73 -13.10
CA PRO A 450 7.35 -14.77 -11.64
C PRO A 450 8.46 -15.67 -11.07
N ALA A 451 9.23 -16.34 -11.94
CA ALA A 451 10.32 -17.26 -11.63
C ALA A 451 9.91 -18.40 -10.67
N ASN A 452 8.75 -19.03 -10.94
CA ASN A 452 8.18 -20.11 -10.12
C ASN A 452 8.17 -21.47 -10.84
N PRO A 453 9.12 -22.37 -10.52
CA PRO A 453 9.18 -23.71 -11.11
C PRO A 453 7.94 -24.56 -10.85
N ALA A 454 7.25 -24.41 -9.72
CA ALA A 454 6.03 -25.17 -9.43
C ALA A 454 4.89 -24.79 -10.38
N ALA A 455 4.73 -23.48 -10.65
CA ALA A 455 3.76 -23.00 -11.63
C ALA A 455 4.04 -23.57 -13.03
N ALA A 456 5.30 -23.53 -13.47
CA ALA A 456 5.70 -24.08 -14.77
C ALA A 456 5.41 -25.59 -14.88
N ILE A 457 5.76 -26.37 -13.85
CA ILE A 457 5.49 -27.81 -13.81
C ILE A 457 3.98 -28.10 -13.82
N GLY A 458 3.21 -27.39 -12.97
CA GLY A 458 1.76 -27.60 -12.87
C GLY A 458 1.04 -27.33 -14.19
N LEU A 459 1.34 -26.21 -14.84
CA LEU A 459 0.78 -25.86 -16.15
C LEU A 459 1.20 -26.86 -17.23
N TYR A 460 2.47 -27.25 -17.27
CA TYR A 460 2.98 -28.24 -18.23
C TYR A 460 2.28 -29.60 -18.11
N VAL A 461 2.06 -30.09 -16.88
CA VAL A 461 1.37 -31.37 -16.63
C VAL A 461 -0.08 -31.32 -17.12
N ILE A 462 -0.81 -30.25 -16.81
CA ILE A 462 -2.23 -30.15 -17.20
C ILE A 462 -2.39 -29.93 -18.71
N ASN A 463 -1.55 -29.09 -19.32
CA ASN A 463 -1.53 -28.94 -20.78
C ASN A 463 -1.21 -30.27 -21.48
N GLY A 464 -0.29 -31.07 -20.92
CA GLY A 464 0.07 -32.37 -21.47
C GLY A 464 -1.01 -33.44 -21.36
N LEU A 465 -1.77 -33.45 -20.27
CA LEU A 465 -2.82 -34.45 -20.02
C LEU A 465 -4.15 -34.11 -20.70
N PHE A 466 -4.45 -32.82 -20.84
CA PHE A 466 -5.79 -32.35 -21.19
C PHE A 466 -5.84 -31.29 -22.31
N GLY A 467 -4.71 -30.65 -22.63
CA GLY A 467 -4.60 -29.67 -23.71
C GLY A 467 -4.01 -30.25 -24.99
N ASP A 468 -3.26 -29.43 -25.72
CA ASP A 468 -2.67 -29.77 -27.02
C ASP A 468 -1.46 -30.72 -26.95
N GLY A 469 -1.16 -31.27 -25.76
CA GLY A 469 -0.08 -32.21 -25.50
C GLY A 469 1.11 -31.59 -24.75
N PHE A 470 2.11 -32.44 -24.48
CA PHE A 470 3.31 -32.00 -23.77
C PHE A 470 4.16 -31.09 -24.68
N GLY A 471 4.51 -29.90 -24.19
CA GLY A 471 5.52 -29.05 -24.82
C GLY A 471 6.91 -29.69 -24.80
N ALA A 472 7.94 -29.00 -25.31
CA ALA A 472 9.28 -29.57 -25.32
C ALA A 472 9.83 -29.71 -23.88
N PRO A 473 10.36 -30.88 -23.48
CA PRO A 473 10.95 -31.05 -22.14
C PRO A 473 12.10 -30.08 -21.84
N ALA A 474 12.79 -29.61 -22.88
CA ALA A 474 13.85 -28.61 -22.76
C ALA A 474 13.32 -27.26 -22.26
N ASP A 475 12.13 -26.85 -22.71
CA ASP A 475 11.50 -25.59 -22.31
C ASP A 475 11.12 -25.63 -20.83
N LEU A 476 10.54 -26.75 -20.38
CA LEU A 476 10.29 -26.98 -18.96
C LEU A 476 11.59 -26.96 -18.14
N ALA A 477 12.67 -27.56 -18.65
CA ALA A 477 13.96 -27.56 -17.96
C ALA A 477 14.51 -26.13 -17.78
N VAL A 478 14.35 -25.25 -18.77
CA VAL A 478 14.75 -23.84 -18.63
C VAL A 478 13.92 -23.14 -17.56
N LEU A 479 12.60 -23.29 -17.58
CA LEU A 479 11.67 -22.67 -16.61
C LEU A 479 11.86 -23.17 -15.17
N VAL A 480 12.45 -24.36 -15.00
CA VAL A 480 12.75 -24.93 -13.67
C VAL A 480 14.17 -24.60 -13.22
N LEU A 481 15.18 -24.77 -14.08
CA LEU A 481 16.59 -24.70 -13.68
C LEU A 481 17.16 -23.29 -13.69
N VAL A 482 16.77 -22.43 -14.63
CA VAL A 482 17.31 -21.06 -14.73
C VAL A 482 16.94 -20.18 -13.51
N PRO A 483 15.71 -20.23 -12.96
CA PRO A 483 15.40 -19.53 -11.71
C PRO A 483 16.34 -19.89 -10.55
N PHE A 484 16.80 -21.15 -10.47
CA PHE A 484 17.74 -21.59 -9.44
C PHE A 484 19.12 -20.94 -9.57
N ALA A 485 19.54 -20.57 -10.79
CA ALA A 485 20.77 -19.79 -10.97
C ALA A 485 20.63 -18.40 -10.30
N GLY A 486 19.48 -17.75 -10.46
CA GLY A 486 19.15 -16.50 -9.77
C GLY A 486 19.14 -16.67 -8.24
N ALA A 487 18.48 -17.72 -7.74
CA ALA A 487 18.45 -18.05 -6.32
C ALA A 487 19.85 -18.30 -5.74
N THR A 488 20.75 -18.94 -6.50
CA THR A 488 22.14 -19.17 -6.09
C THR A 488 22.89 -17.85 -5.89
N LEU A 489 22.76 -16.92 -6.84
CA LEU A 489 23.35 -15.58 -6.73
C LEU A 489 22.77 -14.81 -5.54
N ALA A 490 21.46 -14.89 -5.32
CA ALA A 490 20.79 -14.24 -4.21
C ALA A 490 21.26 -14.80 -2.86
N GLY A 491 21.37 -16.12 -2.72
CA GLY A 491 21.85 -16.76 -1.50
C GLY A 491 23.32 -16.46 -1.23
N ALA A 492 24.18 -16.46 -2.25
CA ALA A 492 25.59 -16.07 -2.11
C ALA A 492 25.73 -14.62 -1.62
N LEU A 493 24.91 -13.71 -2.16
CA LEU A 493 24.92 -12.31 -1.75
C LEU A 493 24.33 -12.11 -0.36
N ALA A 494 23.25 -12.83 -0.01
CA ALA A 494 22.67 -12.80 1.32
C ALA A 494 23.70 -13.23 2.38
N ILE A 495 24.50 -14.26 2.11
CA ILE A 495 25.61 -14.65 2.99
C ILE A 495 26.62 -13.51 3.17
N LEU A 496 26.98 -12.79 2.10
CA LEU A 496 27.89 -11.64 2.19
C LEU A 496 27.29 -10.49 3.00
N VAL A 497 26.00 -10.22 2.82
CA VAL A 497 25.28 -9.18 3.58
C VAL A 497 25.21 -9.56 5.06
N GLN A 498 24.82 -10.79 5.37
CA GLN A 498 24.64 -11.33 6.73
C GLN A 498 25.96 -11.46 7.50
N LYS A 499 27.11 -11.61 6.83
CA LYS A 499 28.43 -11.53 7.49
C LYS A 499 28.66 -10.21 8.22
N GLY A 500 27.94 -9.15 7.86
CA GLY A 500 27.96 -7.87 8.57
C GLY A 500 29.28 -7.09 8.42
N ASP A 501 30.11 -7.44 7.44
CA ASP A 501 31.37 -6.76 7.19
C ASP A 501 31.13 -5.30 6.74
N ALA A 502 32.16 -4.45 6.86
CA ALA A 502 32.09 -3.03 6.48
C ALA A 502 31.64 -2.81 5.02
N TYR A 503 31.73 -3.84 4.16
CA TYR A 503 31.35 -3.79 2.76
C TYR A 503 29.87 -4.12 2.47
N SER A 504 29.14 -4.74 3.40
CA SER A 504 27.74 -5.15 3.19
C SER A 504 26.85 -4.00 2.71
N LYS A 505 27.11 -2.79 3.21
CA LYS A 505 26.40 -1.57 2.81
C LYS A 505 26.52 -1.28 1.31
N TYR A 506 27.72 -1.41 0.75
CA TYR A 506 27.96 -1.13 -0.67
C TYR A 506 27.35 -2.20 -1.57
N TRP A 507 27.29 -3.46 -1.12
CA TRP A 507 26.59 -4.52 -1.85
C TRP A 507 25.10 -4.24 -1.97
N ILE A 508 24.46 -3.85 -0.86
CA ILE A 508 23.06 -3.43 -0.85
C ILE A 508 22.84 -2.22 -1.77
N GLU A 509 23.67 -1.18 -1.64
CA GLU A 509 23.58 0.01 -2.49
C GLU A 509 23.75 -0.32 -3.98
N ALA A 510 24.68 -1.21 -4.33
CA ALA A 510 24.89 -1.65 -5.70
C ALA A 510 23.67 -2.39 -6.26
N VAL A 511 23.11 -3.36 -5.52
CA VAL A 511 21.92 -4.11 -5.92
C VAL A 511 20.73 -3.19 -6.12
N GLY A 512 20.48 -2.29 -5.16
CA GLY A 512 19.36 -1.37 -5.22
C GLY A 512 19.40 -0.48 -6.45
N ILE A 513 20.55 0.15 -6.73
CA ILE A 513 20.76 0.95 -7.95
C ILE A 513 20.58 0.11 -9.21
N GLY A 514 21.17 -1.09 -9.25
CA GLY A 514 21.13 -1.95 -10.42
C GLY A 514 19.72 -2.34 -10.84
N ILE A 515 18.91 -2.71 -9.84
CA ILE A 515 17.50 -3.04 -10.03
C ILE A 515 16.70 -1.81 -10.50
N ILE A 516 16.92 -0.63 -9.90
CA ILE A 516 16.26 0.62 -10.32
C ILE A 516 16.56 0.92 -11.80
N VAL A 517 17.82 0.81 -12.22
CA VAL A 517 18.24 1.09 -13.60
C VAL A 517 17.58 0.14 -14.60
N ILE A 518 17.53 -1.16 -14.29
CA ILE A 518 16.86 -2.13 -15.15
C ILE A 518 15.37 -1.81 -15.30
N CYS A 519 14.73 -1.37 -14.22
CA CYS A 519 13.31 -1.05 -14.26
C CYS A 519 13.00 0.21 -15.07
N ILE A 520 13.91 1.19 -15.05
CA ILE A 520 13.83 2.33 -15.97
C ILE A 520 13.84 1.81 -17.41
N LEU A 521 14.80 0.95 -17.74
CA LEU A 521 14.98 0.44 -19.10
C LEU A 521 13.85 -0.47 -19.56
N SER A 522 13.19 -1.17 -18.64
CA SER A 522 11.99 -1.96 -18.92
C SER A 522 10.69 -1.14 -18.90
N THR A 523 10.76 0.19 -18.75
CA THR A 523 9.61 1.11 -18.61
C THR A 523 8.71 0.85 -17.39
N ALA A 524 9.17 0.03 -16.44
CA ALA A 524 8.40 -0.34 -15.26
C ALA A 524 8.30 0.83 -14.27
N LYS A 525 7.12 1.04 -13.67
CA LYS A 525 6.90 2.03 -12.61
C LYS A 525 7.67 1.59 -11.35
N GLN A 526 8.78 2.26 -11.05
CA GLN A 526 9.77 1.84 -10.05
C GLN A 526 9.32 1.93 -8.59
N GLY A 527 8.28 2.70 -8.25
CA GLY A 527 8.00 3.05 -6.85
C GLY A 527 7.76 1.87 -5.91
N LEU A 528 6.98 0.87 -6.34
CA LEU A 528 6.73 -0.34 -5.54
C LEU A 528 8.01 -1.18 -5.37
N LEU A 529 8.82 -1.25 -6.41
CA LEU A 529 10.08 -1.97 -6.35
C LEU A 529 11.09 -1.29 -5.44
N VAL A 530 11.20 0.05 -5.50
CA VAL A 530 12.06 0.82 -4.59
C VAL A 530 11.64 0.55 -3.15
N ALA A 531 10.34 0.48 -2.86
CA ALA A 531 9.87 0.08 -1.54
C ALA A 531 10.36 -1.34 -1.16
N ALA A 532 10.26 -2.32 -2.08
CA ALA A 532 10.71 -3.69 -1.84
C ALA A 532 12.21 -3.80 -1.50
N ILE A 533 13.08 -3.18 -2.31
CA ILE A 533 14.53 -3.23 -2.11
C ILE A 533 14.97 -2.37 -0.91
N THR A 534 14.22 -1.32 -0.59
CA THR A 534 14.41 -0.55 0.64
C THR A 534 14.14 -1.43 1.84
N TYR A 535 13.05 -2.19 1.84
CA TYR A 535 12.76 -3.16 2.90
C TYR A 535 13.79 -4.29 3.00
N ALA A 536 14.31 -4.77 1.87
CA ALA A 536 15.34 -5.80 1.86
C ALA A 536 16.72 -5.31 2.35
N GLY A 537 17.02 -4.01 2.30
CA GLY A 537 18.39 -3.52 2.48
C GLY A 537 18.61 -2.33 3.43
N ALA A 538 17.56 -1.58 3.78
CA ALA A 538 17.71 -0.33 4.53
C ALA A 538 18.32 -0.52 5.92
N TYR A 539 18.05 -1.64 6.59
CA TYR A 539 18.66 -1.94 7.89
C TYR A 539 20.18 -2.11 7.83
N VAL A 540 20.74 -2.30 6.62
CA VAL A 540 22.19 -2.41 6.37
C VAL A 540 22.76 -1.08 5.90
N SER A 541 22.22 -0.52 4.82
CA SER A 541 22.83 0.63 4.12
C SER A 541 22.12 1.97 4.30
N ASN A 542 20.96 1.99 4.98
CA ASN A 542 19.95 3.06 4.96
C ASN A 542 19.29 3.28 3.59
N ALA A 543 19.53 2.39 2.61
CA ALA A 543 18.88 2.38 1.30
C ALA A 543 18.88 3.77 0.63
N HIS A 544 20.08 4.34 0.43
CA HIS A 544 20.17 5.64 -0.25
C HIS A 544 19.76 5.49 -1.70
N PHE A 545 20.34 4.50 -2.39
CA PHE A 545 20.14 4.13 -3.79
C PHE A 545 20.16 5.29 -4.79
N ASN A 546 20.70 6.44 -4.38
CA ASN A 546 20.56 7.70 -5.07
C ASN A 546 21.64 8.69 -4.60
N PRO A 547 22.51 9.19 -5.49
CA PRO A 547 23.50 10.19 -5.16
C PRO A 547 22.94 11.48 -4.54
N ALA A 548 21.75 11.92 -4.97
CA ALA A 548 21.12 13.12 -4.45
C ALA A 548 20.78 12.93 -2.95
N ILE A 549 20.24 11.77 -2.59
CA ILE A 549 19.97 11.39 -1.19
C ILE A 549 21.28 11.27 -0.39
N THR A 550 22.31 10.64 -0.96
CA THR A 550 23.64 10.56 -0.33
C THR A 550 24.22 11.95 -0.03
N VAL A 551 24.15 12.88 -0.98
CA VAL A 551 24.57 14.28 -0.78
C VAL A 551 23.71 14.98 0.29
N ALA A 552 22.40 14.72 0.33
CA ALA A 552 21.53 15.26 1.36
C ALA A 552 21.93 14.82 2.78
N HIS A 553 22.27 13.54 2.99
CA HIS A 553 22.80 13.07 4.28
C HIS A 553 24.15 13.70 4.63
N MET A 554 25.00 13.94 3.62
CA MET A 554 26.27 14.67 3.82
C MET A 554 26.03 16.13 4.26
N ILE A 555 25.05 16.82 3.67
CA ILE A 555 24.65 18.20 4.05
C ILE A 555 24.04 18.22 5.45
N ASN A 556 23.19 17.24 5.76
CA ASN A 556 22.56 17.13 7.07
C ASN A 556 23.61 17.02 8.18
N GLY A 557 24.62 16.15 7.96
CA GLY A 557 25.67 15.85 8.92
C GLY A 557 25.30 14.69 9.84
N ASP A 558 24.86 13.57 9.25
CA ASP A 558 24.23 12.44 9.93
C ASP A 558 25.18 11.49 10.68
N SER A 559 26.14 12.06 11.41
CA SER A 559 27.17 11.31 12.15
C SER A 559 26.58 10.42 13.25
N ALA A 560 25.41 10.80 13.80
CA ALA A 560 24.69 10.04 14.81
C ALA A 560 24.16 8.69 14.30
N ASN A 561 23.99 8.54 12.98
CA ASN A 561 23.54 7.30 12.34
C ASN A 561 24.69 6.49 11.71
N GLY A 562 25.94 6.79 12.08
CA GLY A 562 27.12 6.10 11.55
C GLY A 562 27.39 6.38 10.07
N PHE A 563 26.84 7.47 9.52
CA PHE A 563 27.11 7.93 8.17
C PHE A 563 28.14 9.06 8.18
N SER A 564 29.27 8.84 7.51
CA SER A 564 30.34 9.82 7.35
C SER A 564 30.45 10.29 5.91
N VAL A 565 31.11 11.43 5.69
CA VAL A 565 31.44 11.92 4.34
C VAL A 565 32.22 10.88 3.54
N GLU A 566 33.11 10.11 4.17
CA GLU A 566 33.85 9.03 3.52
C GLU A 566 32.93 7.90 3.03
N VAL A 567 31.98 7.47 3.86
CA VAL A 567 30.96 6.49 3.45
C VAL A 567 30.13 7.05 2.29
N GLY A 568 29.74 8.33 2.37
CA GLY A 568 29.03 9.02 1.29
C GLY A 568 29.79 9.01 -0.03
N LEU A 569 31.09 9.33 -0.03
CA LEU A 569 31.92 9.28 -1.24
C LEU A 569 32.00 7.87 -1.85
N LYS A 570 32.09 6.84 -0.99
CA LYS A 570 32.06 5.44 -1.45
C LYS A 570 30.70 5.05 -2.02
N TYR A 571 29.59 5.50 -1.41
CA TYR A 571 28.25 5.31 -1.96
C TYR A 571 28.12 5.93 -3.34
N LEU A 572 28.57 7.17 -3.54
CA LEU A 572 28.55 7.84 -4.84
C LEU A 572 29.29 7.03 -5.91
N LEU A 573 30.48 6.50 -5.57
CA LEU A 573 31.24 5.64 -6.48
C LEU A 573 30.48 4.33 -6.78
N THR A 574 29.98 3.65 -5.75
CA THR A 574 29.17 2.42 -5.90
C THR A 574 27.96 2.64 -6.79
N HIS A 575 27.26 3.77 -6.59
CA HIS A 575 26.08 4.16 -7.35
C HIS A 575 26.38 4.32 -8.83
N VAL A 576 27.42 5.08 -9.18
CA VAL A 576 27.79 5.32 -10.59
C VAL A 576 28.27 4.03 -11.26
N LEU A 577 29.10 3.24 -10.59
CA LEU A 577 29.62 1.98 -11.14
C LEU A 577 28.48 0.96 -11.38
N SER A 578 27.61 0.80 -10.39
CA SER A 578 26.46 -0.11 -10.50
C SER A 578 25.51 0.35 -11.59
N ALA A 579 25.14 1.64 -11.60
CA ALA A 579 24.21 2.17 -12.59
C ALA A 579 24.74 2.00 -14.02
N THR A 580 26.04 2.22 -14.24
CA THR A 580 26.66 2.03 -15.55
C THR A 580 26.61 0.57 -15.99
N PHE A 581 27.00 -0.37 -15.12
CA PHE A 581 26.99 -1.80 -15.42
C PHE A 581 25.58 -2.29 -15.76
N PHE A 582 24.60 -1.98 -14.92
CA PHE A 582 23.22 -2.41 -15.11
C PHE A 582 22.51 -1.67 -16.24
N ALA A 583 22.94 -0.45 -16.59
CA ALA A 583 22.42 0.24 -17.77
C ALA A 583 22.90 -0.45 -19.06
N CYS A 584 24.14 -0.94 -19.11
CA CYS A 584 24.62 -1.74 -20.23
C CYS A 584 23.87 -3.09 -20.32
N VAL A 585 23.67 -3.77 -19.19
CA VAL A 585 22.91 -5.04 -19.15
C VAL A 585 21.46 -4.82 -19.57
N GLY A 586 20.76 -3.85 -18.97
CA GLY A 586 19.39 -3.52 -19.34
C GLY A 586 19.27 -3.05 -20.79
N GLY A 587 20.24 -2.26 -21.28
CA GLY A 587 20.28 -1.81 -22.68
C GLY A 587 20.46 -2.98 -23.66
N TYR A 588 21.19 -4.03 -23.28
CA TYR A 588 21.24 -5.27 -24.06
C TYR A 588 19.90 -6.03 -24.07
N LEU A 589 19.22 -6.08 -22.92
CA LEU A 589 17.94 -6.79 -22.79
C LEU A 589 16.81 -6.08 -23.53
N TYR A 590 16.59 -4.81 -23.24
CA TYR A 590 15.41 -4.04 -23.65
C TYR A 590 15.69 -3.04 -24.79
N GLY A 591 16.96 -2.83 -25.14
CA GLY A 591 17.36 -1.60 -25.83
C GLY A 591 17.46 -0.45 -24.85
N ILE A 592 18.12 0.64 -25.25
CA ILE A 592 18.04 1.90 -24.51
C ILE A 592 16.89 2.70 -25.14
N PRO A 593 15.80 2.98 -24.41
CA PRO A 593 14.66 3.69 -24.96
C PRO A 593 15.06 5.09 -25.43
N ASP A 594 14.60 5.49 -26.61
CA ASP A 594 14.76 6.86 -27.13
C ASP A 594 14.22 7.88 -26.12
N ALA A 595 13.17 7.55 -25.38
CA ALA A 595 12.60 8.41 -24.34
C ALA A 595 13.55 8.60 -23.15
N ALA A 596 14.18 7.54 -22.64
CA ALA A 596 15.19 7.60 -21.58
C ALA A 596 16.38 8.51 -21.97
N LEU A 597 16.65 8.59 -23.27
CA LEU A 597 17.64 9.48 -23.90
C LEU A 597 17.06 10.86 -24.24
N LEU A 598 15.78 10.98 -24.54
CA LEU A 598 15.10 12.24 -24.85
C LEU A 598 15.02 13.15 -23.63
N PHE A 599 15.12 12.68 -22.39
CA PHE A 599 15.17 13.58 -21.21
C PHE A 599 16.44 14.40 -21.14
N VAL A 600 17.48 13.84 -21.73
CA VAL A 600 18.78 14.45 -21.86
C VAL A 600 18.75 15.52 -22.98
N SER A 601 17.72 15.55 -23.84
CA SER A 601 17.48 16.61 -24.86
C SER A 601 16.23 17.48 -24.63
N LYS A 602 15.19 17.00 -23.91
CA LYS A 602 13.93 17.70 -23.54
C LYS A 602 14.10 18.73 -22.41
N THR A 603 15.33 19.02 -21.97
CA THR A 603 15.64 19.94 -20.86
C THR A 603 15.19 21.39 -21.06
N HIS A 604 14.57 21.72 -22.19
CA HIS A 604 14.17 23.08 -22.55
C HIS A 604 12.83 23.55 -21.96
N THR A 605 12.00 22.68 -21.36
CA THR A 605 10.77 23.16 -20.70
C THR A 605 11.00 23.40 -19.20
N LEU A 606 10.86 24.66 -18.78
CA LEU A 606 11.00 25.07 -17.38
C LEU A 606 10.05 24.28 -16.45
N SER A 607 8.83 23.98 -16.91
CA SER A 607 7.84 23.20 -16.16
C SER A 607 8.33 21.80 -15.79
N PHE A 608 9.02 21.11 -16.72
CA PHE A 608 9.56 19.78 -16.46
C PHE A 608 10.70 19.82 -15.45
N LEU A 609 11.66 20.74 -15.62
CA LEU A 609 12.78 20.91 -14.69
C LEU A 609 12.30 21.27 -13.27
N LEU A 610 11.29 22.13 -13.14
CA LEU A 610 10.66 22.45 -11.85
C LEU A 610 9.96 21.24 -11.24
N GLY A 611 9.30 20.41 -12.06
CA GLY A 611 8.71 19.14 -11.64
C GLY A 611 9.75 18.18 -11.07
N CYS A 612 10.89 18.01 -11.74
CA CYS A 612 11.99 17.17 -11.24
C CYS A 612 12.60 17.73 -9.96
N LEU A 613 12.81 19.05 -9.88
CA LEU A 613 13.28 19.71 -8.66
C LEU A 613 12.33 19.43 -7.48
N PHE A 614 11.03 19.60 -7.71
CA PHE A 614 9.98 19.38 -6.72
C PHE A 614 9.93 17.93 -6.24
N MET A 615 10.01 16.96 -7.15
CA MET A 615 9.99 15.54 -6.79
C MET A 615 11.26 15.12 -6.05
N THR A 616 12.45 15.59 -6.44
CA THR A 616 13.69 15.28 -5.73
C THR A 616 13.77 15.97 -4.36
N PHE A 617 13.26 17.19 -4.25
CA PHE A 617 13.05 17.87 -2.97
C PHE A 617 12.17 17.03 -2.03
N THR A 618 11.01 16.59 -2.54
CA THR A 618 10.05 15.79 -1.77
C THR A 618 10.65 14.44 -1.36
N LEU A 619 11.29 13.74 -2.29
CA LEU A 619 11.95 12.46 -2.04
C LEU A 619 13.00 12.58 -0.94
N THR A 620 13.80 13.64 -0.99
CA THR A 620 14.85 13.90 0.01
C THR A 620 14.27 14.24 1.37
N LEU A 621 13.25 15.10 1.42
CA LEU A 621 12.59 15.46 2.67
C LEU A 621 11.95 14.23 3.32
N VAL A 622 11.22 13.42 2.54
CA VAL A 622 10.56 12.20 3.03
C VAL A 622 11.60 11.17 3.50
N HIS A 623 12.69 10.96 2.76
CA HIS A 623 13.74 10.03 3.16
C HIS A 623 14.39 10.43 4.50
N LEU A 624 14.84 11.68 4.64
CA LEU A 624 15.47 12.17 5.87
C LEU A 624 14.51 12.15 7.07
N THR A 625 13.28 12.65 6.89
CA THR A 625 12.28 12.70 7.97
C THR A 625 11.86 11.33 8.44
N THR A 626 11.61 10.39 7.53
CA THR A 626 11.19 9.03 7.89
C THR A 626 12.34 8.25 8.53
N LEU A 627 13.59 8.43 8.09
CA LEU A 627 14.73 7.79 8.75
C LEU A 627 14.96 8.31 10.19
N ALA A 628 14.80 9.62 10.40
CA ALA A 628 15.07 10.25 11.69
C ALA A 628 13.95 10.07 12.73
N SER A 629 12.69 10.22 12.31
CA SER A 629 11.54 10.19 13.21
C SER A 629 10.91 8.82 13.40
N GLN A 630 11.29 7.83 12.60
CA GLN A 630 10.59 6.55 12.52
C GLN A 630 11.50 5.31 12.64
N ARG A 631 12.59 5.36 13.42
CA ARG A 631 13.34 4.15 13.79
C ARG A 631 12.39 3.15 14.47
N GLY A 632 12.08 2.04 13.78
CA GLY A 632 11.15 1.01 14.23
C GLY A 632 9.75 1.05 13.58
N ASN A 633 9.45 2.02 12.72
CA ASN A 633 8.22 2.02 11.91
C ASN A 633 8.47 1.27 10.60
N GLY A 634 7.62 0.30 10.26
CA GLY A 634 7.77 -0.48 9.05
C GLY A 634 7.41 0.23 7.74
N PHE A 635 6.93 1.48 7.73
CA PHE A 635 6.30 2.10 6.56
C PHE A 635 7.18 3.11 5.79
N PHE A 636 8.42 3.36 6.23
CA PHE A 636 9.33 4.32 5.57
C PHE A 636 9.65 3.93 4.12
N GLY A 637 9.80 2.64 3.82
CA GLY A 637 10.04 2.14 2.46
C GLY A 637 8.88 2.44 1.52
N LEU A 638 7.63 2.32 1.99
CA LEU A 638 6.45 2.72 1.24
C LEU A 638 6.42 4.24 1.02
N ALA A 639 6.69 5.04 2.04
CA ALA A 639 6.70 6.50 1.91
C ALA A 639 7.68 6.95 0.83
N ILE A 640 8.91 6.41 0.81
CA ILE A 640 9.93 6.69 -0.21
C ILE A 640 9.48 6.21 -1.60
N GLY A 641 9.05 4.94 -1.69
CA GLY A 641 8.60 4.36 -2.96
C GLY A 641 7.41 5.07 -3.58
N PHE A 642 6.46 5.53 -2.77
CA PHE A 642 5.28 6.27 -3.20
C PHE A 642 5.57 7.68 -3.69
N VAL A 643 6.61 8.37 -3.20
CA VAL A 643 7.06 9.63 -3.81
C VAL A 643 7.54 9.39 -5.24
N ILE A 644 8.36 8.35 -5.45
CA ILE A 644 8.87 8.00 -6.79
C ILE A 644 7.71 7.61 -7.72
N PHE A 645 6.77 6.80 -7.22
CA PHE A 645 5.58 6.42 -7.97
C PHE A 645 4.75 7.66 -8.36
N THR A 646 4.52 8.56 -7.40
CA THR A 646 3.78 9.81 -7.61
C THR A 646 4.41 10.65 -8.70
N GLY A 647 5.74 10.85 -8.66
CA GLY A 647 6.43 11.63 -9.68
C GLY A 647 6.36 11.00 -11.07
N ALA A 648 6.40 9.66 -11.14
CA ALA A 648 6.24 8.94 -12.41
C ALA A 648 4.85 9.11 -13.03
N LEU A 649 3.81 9.29 -12.21
CA LEU A 649 2.45 9.54 -12.68
C LEU A 649 2.21 11.03 -12.98
N ALA A 650 2.57 11.92 -12.04
CA ALA A 650 2.27 13.35 -12.12
C ALA A 650 3.08 14.10 -13.19
N LEU A 651 4.26 13.59 -13.58
CA LEU A 651 5.05 14.18 -14.67
C LEU A 651 4.69 13.62 -16.06
N GLY A 652 3.73 12.70 -16.16
CA GLY A 652 3.09 12.25 -17.41
C GLY A 652 3.87 11.24 -18.25
N ASP A 653 5.18 11.14 -18.08
CA ASP A 653 6.05 10.21 -18.81
C ASP A 653 6.68 9.25 -17.78
N SER A 654 6.22 8.00 -17.64
CA SER A 654 6.77 7.04 -16.64
C SER A 654 8.27 6.78 -16.79
N GLU A 655 8.83 7.11 -17.96
CA GLU A 655 10.25 7.05 -18.30
C GLU A 655 11.05 8.24 -17.69
N THR A 656 10.39 9.29 -17.16
CA THR A 656 11.01 10.53 -16.59
C THR A 656 11.35 10.51 -15.12
N ALA A 657 10.95 9.48 -14.36
CA ALA A 657 11.16 9.44 -12.89
C ALA A 657 12.62 9.15 -12.50
N LEU A 658 13.58 9.68 -13.26
CA LEU A 658 15.01 9.64 -13.07
C LEU A 658 15.45 10.58 -11.94
N PHE A 659 14.72 10.63 -10.82
CA PHE A 659 14.99 11.48 -9.64
C PHE A 659 16.29 11.09 -8.91
N ASN A 660 17.25 10.52 -9.63
CA ASN A 660 18.44 9.82 -9.22
C ASN A 660 19.59 10.16 -10.18
N PRO A 661 20.62 10.92 -9.75
CA PRO A 661 21.76 11.25 -10.59
C PRO A 661 22.52 10.04 -11.15
N ALA A 662 22.56 8.91 -10.44
CA ALA A 662 23.28 7.72 -10.90
C ALA A 662 22.59 7.08 -12.12
N THR A 663 21.26 7.08 -12.16
CA THR A 663 20.53 6.51 -13.30
C THR A 663 20.77 7.35 -14.55
N VAL A 664 20.77 8.67 -14.42
CA VAL A 664 21.08 9.61 -15.52
C VAL A 664 22.49 9.35 -16.08
N ILE A 665 23.49 9.25 -15.20
CA ILE A 665 24.88 8.98 -15.60
C ILE A 665 25.00 7.60 -16.25
N GLY A 666 24.42 6.56 -15.64
CA GLY A 666 24.51 5.18 -16.12
C GLY A 666 23.90 5.02 -17.51
N LEU A 667 22.70 5.58 -17.74
CA LEU A 667 22.01 5.55 -19.03
C LEU A 667 22.78 6.29 -20.12
N TYR A 668 23.31 7.48 -19.80
CA TYR A 668 24.14 8.24 -20.74
C TYR A 668 25.37 7.44 -21.18
N VAL A 669 26.11 6.86 -20.22
CA VAL A 669 27.31 6.07 -20.51
C VAL A 669 26.97 4.80 -21.29
N ALA A 670 25.92 4.06 -20.91
CA ALA A 670 25.51 2.86 -21.62
C ALA A 670 25.16 3.15 -23.08
N ASN A 671 24.53 4.29 -23.36
CA ASN A 671 24.20 4.73 -24.70
C ASN A 671 25.44 5.06 -25.55
N VAL A 672 26.46 5.68 -24.96
CA VAL A 672 27.76 5.88 -25.62
C VAL A 672 28.45 4.55 -25.91
N VAL A 673 28.40 3.60 -24.97
CA VAL A 673 29.05 2.29 -25.07
C VAL A 673 28.36 1.37 -26.08
N LEU A 674 27.03 1.34 -26.08
CA LEU A 674 26.23 0.47 -26.94
C LEU A 674 25.99 1.05 -28.35
N GLY A 675 26.33 2.32 -28.58
CA GLY A 675 26.31 2.93 -29.91
C GLY A 675 24.90 3.21 -30.45
N SER A 676 23.94 3.52 -29.58
CA SER A 676 22.52 3.74 -29.92
C SER A 676 22.21 5.04 -30.66
N GLY A 677 23.22 5.80 -31.10
CA GLY A 677 23.05 6.97 -31.98
C GLY A 677 22.78 8.31 -31.29
N TYR A 678 22.64 8.32 -29.95
CA TYR A 678 22.60 9.52 -29.11
C TYR A 678 23.93 9.64 -28.34
N GLY A 679 24.36 10.84 -27.94
CA GLY A 679 25.64 11.04 -27.22
C GLY A 679 26.46 12.22 -27.75
N GLY A 680 25.81 13.15 -28.43
CA GLY A 680 26.39 14.42 -28.82
C GLY A 680 26.51 15.39 -27.65
N THR A 681 26.93 16.61 -27.98
CA THR A 681 27.14 17.67 -26.99
C THR A 681 25.85 18.14 -26.33
N ASP A 682 24.74 18.12 -27.06
CA ASP A 682 23.44 18.59 -26.57
C ASP A 682 22.89 17.63 -25.51
N GLU A 683 23.06 16.32 -25.73
CA GLU A 683 22.73 15.35 -24.71
C GLU A 683 23.61 15.51 -23.47
N LEU A 684 24.92 15.60 -23.63
CA LEU A 684 25.80 15.81 -22.47
C LEU A 684 25.42 17.05 -21.65
N LEU A 685 25.04 18.14 -22.32
CA LEU A 685 24.60 19.37 -21.69
C LEU A 685 23.27 19.19 -20.95
N GLY A 686 22.28 18.55 -21.54
CA GLY A 686 21.01 18.33 -20.85
C GLY A 686 21.13 17.35 -19.68
N ALA A 687 21.97 16.32 -19.78
CA ALA A 687 22.30 15.45 -18.65
C ALA A 687 22.90 16.29 -17.50
N PHE A 688 23.82 17.20 -17.80
CA PHE A 688 24.41 18.10 -16.81
C PHE A 688 23.37 19.01 -16.14
N VAL A 689 22.51 19.68 -16.92
CA VAL A 689 21.44 20.54 -16.38
C VAL A 689 20.51 19.74 -15.48
N PHE A 690 20.14 18.53 -15.90
CA PHE A 690 19.28 17.65 -15.14
C PHE A 690 19.93 17.23 -13.81
N LEU A 691 21.22 16.85 -13.83
CA LEU A 691 21.99 16.54 -12.61
C LEU A 691 21.99 17.72 -11.61
N VAL A 692 22.20 18.95 -12.09
CA VAL A 692 22.14 20.15 -11.26
C VAL A 692 20.78 20.29 -10.59
N VAL A 693 19.69 20.12 -11.35
CA VAL A 693 18.32 20.19 -10.82
C VAL A 693 18.10 19.17 -9.70
N LEU A 694 18.53 17.93 -9.88
CA LEU A 694 18.39 16.87 -8.87
C LEU A 694 19.17 17.20 -7.60
N PHE A 695 20.43 17.63 -7.72
CA PHE A 695 21.24 17.98 -6.55
C PHE A 695 20.73 19.23 -5.82
N VAL A 696 20.19 20.21 -6.54
CA VAL A 696 19.55 21.39 -5.94
C VAL A 696 18.30 20.97 -5.17
N GLY A 697 17.43 20.13 -5.74
CA GLY A 697 16.26 19.59 -5.05
C GLY A 697 16.65 18.89 -3.74
N ALA A 698 17.69 18.05 -3.78
CA ALA A 698 18.18 17.37 -2.59
C ALA A 698 18.79 18.32 -1.54
N ALA A 699 19.55 19.32 -1.96
CA ALA A 699 20.08 20.33 -1.05
C ALA A 699 18.96 21.10 -0.34
N LEU A 700 17.91 21.51 -1.06
CA LEU A 700 16.73 22.16 -0.49
C LEU A 700 16.01 21.25 0.51
N GLY A 701 15.83 19.96 0.17
CA GLY A 701 15.19 18.99 1.05
C GLY A 701 15.96 18.82 2.37
N ALA A 702 17.29 18.69 2.29
CA ALA A 702 18.16 18.61 3.46
C ALA A 702 18.14 19.87 4.33
N LEU A 703 18.11 21.06 3.72
CA LEU A 703 18.05 22.32 4.44
C LEU A 703 16.71 22.49 5.17
N VAL A 704 15.59 22.18 4.53
CA VAL A 704 14.26 22.21 5.15
C VAL A 704 14.18 21.20 6.29
N PHE A 705 14.66 19.97 6.09
CA PHE A 705 14.75 18.97 7.14
C PHE A 705 15.54 19.47 8.36
N LYS A 706 16.72 20.06 8.14
CA LYS A 706 17.57 20.60 9.22
C LYS A 706 16.91 21.78 9.95
N LEU A 707 16.13 22.60 9.24
CA LEU A 707 15.34 23.67 9.84
C LEU A 707 14.25 23.11 10.76
N LEU A 708 13.56 22.05 10.32
CA LEU A 708 12.59 21.32 11.12
C LEU A 708 13.29 20.75 12.37
N GLU A 709 14.29 19.88 12.24
CA GLU A 709 14.95 19.21 13.39
C GLU A 709 15.66 20.16 14.36
N GLY A 710 16.41 21.14 13.85
CA GLY A 710 17.47 21.79 14.63
C GLY A 710 17.08 23.05 15.40
N LYS A 711 16.02 23.77 15.03
CA LYS A 711 15.68 25.07 15.65
C LYS A 711 14.19 25.36 15.79
N LEU A 712 13.33 24.85 14.89
CA LEU A 712 11.93 25.28 14.83
C LEU A 712 10.96 24.43 15.67
N LEU A 713 11.30 23.18 15.98
CA LEU A 713 10.41 22.28 16.72
C LEU A 713 10.12 22.75 18.16
N GLY A 714 11.07 23.44 18.80
CA GLY A 714 10.94 23.94 20.17
C GLY A 714 10.42 25.37 20.30
N VAL A 715 10.43 26.15 19.21
CA VAL A 715 10.01 27.56 19.22
C VAL A 715 8.51 27.63 19.03
N LYS A 716 7.84 28.45 19.86
CA LYS A 716 6.39 28.64 19.79
C LYS A 716 6.03 30.02 19.24
N VAL A 717 4.96 30.07 18.43
CA VAL A 717 4.20 31.30 18.16
C VAL A 717 2.88 31.16 18.90
N PHE A 718 2.67 32.03 19.89
CA PHE A 718 1.68 31.81 20.95
C PHE A 718 1.95 30.47 21.66
N GLU A 719 1.02 29.51 21.57
CA GLU A 719 1.18 28.17 22.12
C GLU A 719 1.55 27.10 21.08
N VAL A 720 1.57 27.46 19.79
CA VAL A 720 1.77 26.53 18.68
C VAL A 720 3.25 26.40 18.35
N LYS A 721 3.75 25.17 18.22
CA LYS A 721 5.13 24.92 17.76
C LYS A 721 5.28 25.38 16.31
N ILE A 722 6.30 26.20 16.01
CA ILE A 722 6.56 26.66 14.64
C ILE A 722 6.80 25.48 13.70
N GLY A 723 7.48 24.42 14.17
CA GLY A 723 7.64 23.19 13.40
C GLY A 723 6.32 22.62 12.88
N ALA A 724 5.25 22.67 13.68
CA ALA A 724 3.92 22.23 13.26
C ALA A 724 3.31 23.14 12.19
N VAL A 725 3.45 24.46 12.35
CA VAL A 725 2.99 25.44 11.34
C VAL A 725 3.69 25.21 9.99
N VAL A 726 5.02 25.04 10.01
CA VAL A 726 5.80 24.78 8.79
C VAL A 726 5.42 23.44 8.17
N ALA A 727 5.22 22.40 8.99
CA ALA A 727 4.76 21.10 8.51
C ALA A 727 3.37 21.19 7.85
N GLU A 728 2.43 21.95 8.39
CA GLU A 728 1.12 22.18 7.77
C GLU A 728 1.21 22.95 6.44
N VAL A 729 2.04 24.01 6.38
CA VAL A 729 2.30 24.73 5.11
C VAL A 729 2.90 23.79 4.07
N LEU A 730 3.96 23.06 4.42
CA LEU A 730 4.67 22.17 3.49
C LEU A 730 3.79 21.01 3.06
N GLY A 731 3.06 20.39 3.99
CA GLY A 731 2.22 19.24 3.67
C GLY A 731 1.07 19.60 2.74
N THR A 732 0.35 20.70 3.03
CA THR A 732 -0.70 21.19 2.13
C THR A 732 -0.12 21.64 0.79
N PHE A 733 1.06 22.30 0.77
CA PHE A 733 1.74 22.67 -0.47
C PHE A 733 2.04 21.45 -1.35
N LEU A 734 2.65 20.39 -0.80
CA LEU A 734 3.02 19.20 -1.56
C LEU A 734 1.80 18.46 -2.13
N ILE A 735 0.73 18.33 -1.33
CA ILE A 735 -0.52 17.68 -1.76
C ILE A 735 -1.20 18.50 -2.86
N VAL A 736 -1.39 19.81 -2.65
CA VAL A 736 -2.06 20.69 -3.61
C VAL A 736 -1.23 20.84 -4.89
N ALA A 737 0.10 20.90 -4.78
CA ALA A 737 0.97 20.91 -5.95
C ALA A 737 0.83 19.63 -6.79
N THR A 738 0.67 18.48 -6.13
CA THR A 738 0.41 17.21 -6.84
C THR A 738 -0.96 17.24 -7.52
N ILE A 739 -2.00 17.75 -6.86
CA ILE A 739 -3.34 17.92 -7.45
C ILE A 739 -3.28 18.81 -8.71
N LEU A 740 -2.61 19.96 -8.63
CA LEU A 740 -2.53 20.92 -9.73
C LEU A 740 -1.65 20.44 -10.88
N LYS A 741 -0.64 19.61 -10.61
CA LYS A 741 0.28 19.10 -11.64
C LYS A 741 -0.25 17.86 -12.34
N ALA A 742 -1.04 17.04 -11.64
CA ALA A 742 -1.63 15.85 -12.21
C ALA A 742 -2.53 16.26 -13.41
N PRO A 743 -2.32 15.72 -14.62
CA PRO A 743 -3.09 16.10 -15.80
C PRO A 743 -4.60 16.00 -15.55
N SER A 744 -5.37 16.97 -16.04
CA SER A 744 -6.82 17.13 -15.80
C SER A 744 -7.68 16.08 -16.53
N THR A 745 -7.34 14.80 -16.42
CA THR A 745 -8.07 13.69 -17.04
C THR A 745 -9.10 13.07 -16.07
N PRO A 746 -10.18 12.46 -16.57
CA PRO A 746 -11.27 12.00 -15.71
C PRO A 746 -10.80 10.96 -14.68
N ALA A 747 -11.49 10.97 -13.53
CA ALA A 747 -11.16 10.25 -12.31
C ALA A 747 -10.96 8.76 -12.56
N GLY A 748 -9.73 8.24 -12.41
CA GLY A 748 -9.32 6.87 -12.81
C GLY A 748 -7.98 6.81 -13.54
N SER A 749 -7.50 7.95 -14.01
CA SER A 749 -6.12 8.14 -14.48
C SER A 749 -5.10 7.96 -13.35
N GLY A 750 -3.81 7.86 -13.71
CA GLY A 750 -2.70 7.83 -12.74
C GLY A 750 -2.70 8.99 -11.74
N ASP A 751 -3.49 10.04 -11.99
CA ASP A 751 -3.57 11.27 -11.20
C ASP A 751 -4.13 11.04 -9.79
N ALA A 752 -5.27 10.34 -9.69
CA ALA A 752 -5.88 10.04 -8.39
C ALA A 752 -4.91 9.21 -7.52
N VAL A 753 -4.26 8.22 -8.13
CA VAL A 753 -3.24 7.40 -7.46
C VAL A 753 -2.07 8.29 -7.01
N ALA A 754 -1.56 9.17 -7.87
CA ALA A 754 -0.47 10.08 -7.55
C ALA A 754 -0.78 10.94 -6.31
N ILE A 755 -1.99 11.51 -6.25
CA ILE A 755 -2.42 12.36 -5.15
C ILE A 755 -2.54 11.57 -3.84
N GLY A 756 -3.18 10.40 -3.88
CA GLY A 756 -3.31 9.54 -2.70
C GLY A 756 -1.95 9.08 -2.18
N LEU A 757 -1.06 8.65 -3.07
CA LEU A 757 0.30 8.23 -2.72
C LEU A 757 1.14 9.38 -2.16
N MET A 758 1.03 10.60 -2.70
CA MET A 758 1.65 11.79 -2.10
C MET A 758 1.15 12.03 -0.68
N TYR A 759 -0.17 11.94 -0.47
CA TYR A 759 -0.77 12.12 0.83
C TYR A 759 -0.21 11.11 1.85
N VAL A 760 -0.03 9.84 1.46
CA VAL A 760 0.65 8.83 2.30
C VAL A 760 2.06 9.29 2.68
N SER A 761 2.89 9.64 1.68
CA SER A 761 4.30 9.99 1.90
C SER A 761 4.47 11.22 2.79
N VAL A 762 3.69 12.27 2.55
CA VAL A 762 3.74 13.52 3.32
C VAL A 762 3.22 13.30 4.74
N THR A 763 2.19 12.47 4.92
CA THR A 763 1.68 12.14 6.26
C THR A 763 2.73 11.41 7.09
N TYR A 764 3.48 10.47 6.51
CA TYR A 764 4.59 9.83 7.22
C TYR A 764 5.76 10.79 7.50
N ALA A 765 6.06 11.69 6.58
CA ALA A 765 7.14 12.65 6.74
C ALA A 765 6.86 13.73 7.79
N LEU A 766 5.62 14.21 7.90
CA LEU A 766 5.28 15.41 8.66
C LEU A 766 4.23 15.20 9.75
N GLY A 767 3.50 14.07 9.75
CA GLY A 767 2.40 13.83 10.69
C GLY A 767 2.80 13.74 12.15
N HIS A 768 3.99 13.22 12.45
CA HIS A 768 4.53 13.21 13.82
C HIS A 768 4.91 14.62 14.33
N ILE A 769 4.99 15.62 13.43
CA ILE A 769 5.31 17.02 13.76
C ILE A 769 4.04 17.83 14.03
N SER A 770 3.05 17.78 13.12
CA SER A 770 1.86 18.63 13.20
C SER A 770 0.55 17.91 13.49
N GLY A 771 0.51 16.58 13.44
CA GLY A 771 -0.73 15.79 13.41
C GLY A 771 -1.29 15.58 11.99
N ALA A 772 -0.59 16.07 10.95
CA ALA A 772 -0.98 15.96 9.54
C ALA A 772 -2.45 16.31 9.30
N HIS A 773 -2.86 17.51 9.70
CA HIS A 773 -4.22 17.95 9.38
C HIS A 773 -4.33 18.22 7.88
N PHE A 774 -3.41 19.02 7.33
CA PHE A 774 -3.30 19.47 5.93
C PHE A 774 -4.61 19.97 5.29
N ASN A 775 -5.66 20.14 6.09
CA ASN A 775 -7.05 20.33 5.72
C ASN A 775 -7.79 21.05 6.85
N GLY A 776 -8.43 22.17 6.50
CA GLY A 776 -9.20 22.96 7.45
C GLY A 776 -10.38 22.22 8.09
N ALA A 777 -10.96 21.22 7.42
CA ALA A 777 -12.03 20.39 7.98
C ALA A 777 -11.52 19.51 9.13
N ILE A 778 -10.34 18.90 8.99
CA ILE A 778 -9.71 18.12 10.07
C ILE A 778 -9.36 19.05 11.24
N THR A 779 -8.81 20.24 10.95
CA THR A 779 -8.55 21.24 11.99
C THR A 779 -9.84 21.65 12.72
N MET A 780 -10.94 21.86 11.98
CA MET A 780 -12.25 22.18 12.54
C MET A 780 -12.81 21.03 13.39
N LEU A 781 -12.62 19.77 13.00
CA LEU A 781 -13.01 18.59 13.77
C LEU A 781 -12.41 18.64 15.18
N TYR A 782 -11.09 18.82 15.30
CA TYR A 782 -10.42 18.89 16.59
C TYR A 782 -10.76 20.15 17.39
N TRP A 783 -11.03 21.26 16.70
CA TRP A 783 -11.51 22.49 17.32
C TRP A 783 -12.90 22.32 17.94
N VAL A 784 -13.87 21.77 17.20
CA VAL A 784 -15.24 21.51 17.69
C VAL A 784 -15.25 20.45 18.79
N LYS A 785 -14.40 19.42 18.69
CA LYS A 785 -14.19 18.41 19.75
C LYS A 785 -13.60 19.02 21.04
N GLY A 786 -13.09 20.25 21.01
CA GLY A 786 -12.42 20.90 22.13
C GLY A 786 -11.01 20.37 22.41
N SER A 787 -10.43 19.62 21.47
CA SER A 787 -9.05 19.10 21.55
C SER A 787 -8.01 20.08 21.00
N MET A 788 -8.43 21.21 20.44
CA MET A 788 -7.57 22.25 19.87
C MET A 788 -8.08 23.63 20.28
N GLN A 789 -7.17 24.54 20.65
CA GLN A 789 -7.55 25.90 21.08
C GLN A 789 -7.94 26.79 19.89
N ASN A 790 -8.76 27.82 20.13
CA ASN A 790 -9.24 28.73 19.08
C ASN A 790 -8.11 29.34 18.22
N LEU A 791 -7.05 29.84 18.86
CA LEU A 791 -5.94 30.47 18.16
C LEU A 791 -5.07 29.44 17.44
N GLU A 792 -4.92 28.26 18.02
CA GLU A 792 -4.19 27.15 17.41
C GLU A 792 -4.88 26.66 16.13
N ALA A 793 -6.20 26.45 16.19
CA ALA A 793 -7.02 26.11 15.03
C ALA A 793 -6.92 27.19 13.93
N LEU A 794 -6.98 28.47 14.30
CA LEU A 794 -6.83 29.56 13.34
C LEU A 794 -5.45 29.55 12.67
N VAL A 795 -4.37 29.33 13.43
CA VAL A 795 -3.00 29.27 12.90
C VAL A 795 -2.86 28.11 11.91
N TYR A 796 -3.44 26.95 12.19
CA TYR A 796 -3.42 25.80 11.28
C TYR A 796 -4.19 26.09 9.98
N VAL A 797 -5.41 26.64 10.07
CA VAL A 797 -6.21 27.03 8.90
C VAL A 797 -5.44 28.02 8.02
N VAL A 798 -4.82 29.04 8.62
CA VAL A 798 -3.99 30.01 7.88
C VAL A 798 -2.77 29.33 7.25
N ALA A 799 -2.07 28.46 7.98
CA ALA A 799 -0.92 27.72 7.46
C ALA A 799 -1.29 26.88 6.23
N GLN A 800 -2.39 26.14 6.30
CA GLN A 800 -2.88 25.29 5.21
C GLN A 800 -3.29 26.13 3.99
N THR A 801 -4.02 27.24 4.19
CA THR A 801 -4.36 28.17 3.10
C THR A 801 -3.11 28.77 2.45
N VAL A 802 -2.08 29.13 3.23
CA VAL A 802 -0.80 29.61 2.69
C VAL A 802 -0.10 28.52 1.88
N GLY A 803 -0.05 27.28 2.36
CA GLY A 803 0.52 26.15 1.63
C GLY A 803 -0.17 25.92 0.28
N ALA A 804 -1.49 25.90 0.27
CA ALA A 804 -2.29 25.77 -0.95
C ALA A 804 -2.10 26.95 -1.92
N LEU A 805 -2.04 28.19 -1.41
CA LEU A 805 -1.76 29.39 -2.22
C LEU A 805 -0.37 29.34 -2.86
N LEU A 806 0.65 28.90 -2.12
CA LEU A 806 2.01 28.75 -2.66
C LEU A 806 2.06 27.71 -3.78
N ALA A 807 1.29 26.62 -3.66
CA ALA A 807 1.18 25.61 -4.72
C ALA A 807 0.50 26.19 -5.97
N ALA A 808 -0.62 26.90 -5.79
CA ALA A 808 -1.32 27.61 -6.85
C ALA A 808 -0.43 28.65 -7.56
N LEU A 809 0.38 29.40 -6.82
CA LEU A 809 1.34 30.36 -7.39
C LEU A 809 2.49 29.67 -8.15
N ALA A 810 2.95 28.51 -7.68
CA ALA A 810 4.07 27.80 -8.29
C ALA A 810 3.70 27.08 -9.58
N ILE A 811 2.49 26.53 -9.67
CA ILE A 811 2.04 25.68 -10.78
C ILE A 811 1.02 26.38 -11.69
N GLY A 812 0.19 27.26 -11.12
CA GLY A 812 -1.01 27.78 -11.76
C GLY A 812 -2.26 27.00 -11.35
N VAL A 813 -3.43 27.59 -11.59
CA VAL A 813 -4.73 26.94 -11.41
C VAL A 813 -5.45 27.09 -12.75
N ASP A 814 -5.48 26.01 -13.52
CA ASP A 814 -6.07 26.01 -14.86
C ASP A 814 -7.60 25.79 -14.84
N THR A 815 -8.11 25.19 -13.77
CA THR A 815 -9.56 25.00 -13.56
C THR A 815 -10.11 26.15 -12.71
N PRO A 816 -10.97 27.03 -13.24
CA PRO A 816 -11.81 27.83 -12.37
C PRO A 816 -12.56 26.85 -11.46
N ILE A 817 -12.84 27.25 -10.21
CA ILE A 817 -13.97 26.66 -9.47
C ILE A 817 -15.20 27.10 -10.26
N GLU A 818 -15.46 26.46 -11.40
CA GLU A 818 -16.68 26.65 -12.15
C GLU A 818 -17.79 26.25 -11.19
N ALA A 819 -18.79 27.13 -11.06
CA ALA A 819 -19.94 26.86 -10.22
C ALA A 819 -20.43 25.47 -10.60
N ALA A 820 -20.38 24.52 -9.66
CA ALA A 820 -21.02 23.23 -9.90
C ALA A 820 -22.42 23.55 -10.42
N GLU A 821 -22.75 23.05 -11.61
CA GLU A 821 -24.03 23.35 -12.27
C GLU A 821 -25.22 23.04 -11.32
N VAL A 822 -24.97 22.20 -10.30
CA VAL A 822 -25.87 21.91 -9.18
C VAL A 822 -25.16 22.08 -7.81
N PRO A 823 -25.34 23.21 -7.10
CA PRO A 823 -24.69 23.48 -5.81
C PRO A 823 -24.98 22.43 -4.71
N LEU A 824 -26.13 21.75 -4.76
CA LEU A 824 -26.51 20.72 -3.78
C LEU A 824 -25.68 19.44 -3.96
N VAL A 825 -25.41 19.03 -5.21
CA VAL A 825 -24.56 17.88 -5.52
C VAL A 825 -23.15 18.16 -5.02
N ALA A 826 -22.60 19.34 -5.30
CA ALA A 826 -21.29 19.73 -4.81
C ALA A 826 -21.22 19.78 -3.28
N LEU A 827 -22.21 20.36 -2.61
CA LEU A 827 -22.27 20.40 -1.15
C LEU A 827 -22.29 18.99 -0.55
N THR A 828 -23.09 18.10 -1.13
CA THR A 828 -23.26 16.72 -0.65
C THR A 828 -21.97 15.92 -0.85
N THR A 829 -21.38 15.99 -2.05
CA THR A 829 -20.09 15.38 -2.37
C THR A 829 -18.98 15.82 -1.41
N GLU A 830 -18.79 17.14 -1.28
CA GLU A 830 -17.74 17.71 -0.45
C GLU A 830 -17.97 17.38 1.04
N ALA A 831 -19.22 17.32 1.50
CA ALA A 831 -19.55 16.91 2.87
C ALA A 831 -19.30 15.42 3.12
N LEU A 832 -19.74 14.52 2.24
CA LEU A 832 -19.61 13.07 2.42
C LEU A 832 -18.14 12.64 2.54
N PHE A 833 -17.28 13.17 1.65
CA PHE A 833 -15.86 12.80 1.66
C PHE A 833 -15.07 13.47 2.75
N ALA A 834 -15.32 14.75 3.03
CA ALA A 834 -14.71 15.39 4.18
C ALA A 834 -15.12 14.69 5.49
N PHE A 835 -16.33 14.12 5.56
CA PHE A 835 -16.79 13.37 6.73
C PHE A 835 -15.99 12.09 6.89
N LEU A 836 -15.88 11.28 5.83
CA LEU A 836 -15.04 10.08 5.85
C LEU A 836 -13.59 10.40 6.23
N LEU A 837 -13.00 11.43 5.62
CA LEU A 837 -11.63 11.86 5.90
C LEU A 837 -11.45 12.27 7.37
N CYS A 838 -12.40 13.02 7.93
CA CYS A 838 -12.41 13.41 9.35
C CYS A 838 -12.54 12.21 10.29
N VAL A 839 -13.45 11.28 10.00
CA VAL A 839 -13.64 10.06 10.79
C VAL A 839 -12.37 9.21 10.76
N VAL A 840 -11.84 8.88 9.58
CA VAL A 840 -10.61 8.09 9.45
C VAL A 840 -9.45 8.76 10.17
N HIS A 841 -9.24 10.07 9.99
CA HIS A 841 -8.18 10.81 10.67
C HIS A 841 -8.33 10.71 12.20
N ALA A 842 -9.52 10.99 12.73
CA ALA A 842 -9.78 10.86 14.16
C ALA A 842 -9.47 9.44 14.66
N GLN A 843 -9.89 8.39 13.97
CA GLN A 843 -9.67 7.02 14.43
C GLN A 843 -8.18 6.64 14.43
N VAL A 844 -7.44 6.96 13.37
CA VAL A 844 -6.03 6.53 13.26
C VAL A 844 -5.08 7.42 14.07
N PHE A 845 -5.43 8.67 14.37
CA PHE A 845 -4.61 9.57 15.21
C PHE A 845 -5.00 9.56 16.71
N ASN A 846 -6.15 9.02 17.12
CA ASN A 846 -6.54 8.93 18.55
C ASN A 846 -5.92 7.74 19.30
N VAL A 847 -5.33 6.75 18.62
CA VAL A 847 -4.65 5.61 19.25
C VAL A 847 -3.27 6.04 19.74
N VAL A 848 -2.97 5.77 21.03
CA VAL A 848 -1.78 6.21 21.78
C VAL A 848 -0.51 6.34 20.92
N LEU A 849 -0.16 7.60 20.62
CA LEU A 849 1.06 8.10 19.96
C LEU A 849 1.35 7.56 18.54
N PRO A 850 1.71 8.45 17.58
CA PRO A 850 2.25 8.10 16.25
C PRO A 850 3.47 7.14 16.29
N ALA A 851 4.09 6.95 17.45
CA ALA A 851 5.20 6.02 17.65
C ALA A 851 4.77 4.53 17.71
N ARG A 852 3.47 4.21 17.88
CA ARG A 852 2.96 2.83 17.92
C ARG A 852 1.98 2.51 16.80
N ASN A 853 1.26 3.49 16.25
CA ASN A 853 0.43 3.30 15.08
C ASN A 853 1.24 3.59 13.82
N GLY A 854 1.61 2.56 13.05
CA GLY A 854 2.36 2.71 11.80
C GLY A 854 1.50 2.96 10.55
N TYR A 855 0.17 2.76 10.59
CA TYR A 855 -0.69 2.71 9.39
C TYR A 855 -1.46 4.00 9.09
N TYR A 856 -1.37 5.03 9.94
CA TYR A 856 -2.11 6.30 9.79
C TYR A 856 -1.89 6.97 8.43
N GLY A 857 -0.65 6.97 7.92
CA GLY A 857 -0.34 7.56 6.60
C GLY A 857 -1.06 6.85 5.46
N LEU A 858 -1.13 5.52 5.49
CA LEU A 858 -1.87 4.74 4.50
C LEU A 858 -3.37 5.00 4.56
N ALA A 859 -3.94 4.96 5.77
CA ALA A 859 -5.37 5.18 5.95
C ALA A 859 -5.81 6.53 5.37
N MET A 860 -5.03 7.58 5.65
CA MET A 860 -5.30 8.92 5.13
C MET A 860 -5.17 9.02 3.61
N GLY A 861 -4.05 8.56 3.04
CA GLY A 861 -3.83 8.69 1.61
C GLY A 861 -4.75 7.82 0.76
N PHE A 862 -5.10 6.63 1.23
CA PHE A 862 -6.07 5.77 0.55
C PHE A 862 -7.51 6.27 0.66
N THR A 863 -7.87 6.92 1.77
CA THR A 863 -9.15 7.65 1.87
C THR A 863 -9.22 8.75 0.81
N PHE A 864 -8.15 9.53 0.68
CA PHE A 864 -8.09 10.61 -0.31
C PHE A 864 -8.15 10.08 -1.75
N TYR A 865 -7.39 9.02 -2.05
CA TYR A 865 -7.44 8.37 -3.37
C TYR A 865 -8.85 7.92 -3.74
N GLY A 866 -9.51 7.14 -2.85
CA GLY A 866 -10.83 6.62 -3.15
C GLY A 866 -11.88 7.71 -3.34
N GLY A 867 -11.80 8.81 -2.60
CA GLY A 867 -12.68 9.96 -2.82
C GLY A 867 -12.42 10.70 -4.12
N TYR A 868 -11.15 10.96 -4.42
CA TYR A 868 -10.77 11.65 -5.65
C TYR A 868 -11.12 10.81 -6.89
N ALA A 869 -10.94 9.48 -6.84
CA ALA A 869 -11.21 8.57 -7.94
C ALA A 869 -12.69 8.56 -8.42
N ILE A 870 -13.61 9.09 -7.63
CA ILE A 870 -15.05 9.05 -7.95
C ILE A 870 -15.61 10.45 -8.11
N PHE A 871 -15.29 11.33 -7.16
CA PHE A 871 -15.98 12.61 -7.02
C PHE A 871 -15.26 13.78 -7.68
N PHE A 872 -14.07 13.52 -8.23
CA PHE A 872 -13.34 14.52 -9.00
C PHE A 872 -14.14 15.02 -10.20
N SER A 873 -14.82 14.14 -10.94
CA SER A 873 -15.67 14.55 -12.08
C SER A 873 -16.87 15.41 -11.67
N LEU A 874 -17.32 15.30 -10.42
CA LEU A 874 -18.49 16.04 -9.92
C LEU A 874 -18.13 17.41 -9.34
N THR A 875 -16.95 17.54 -8.72
CA THR A 875 -16.61 18.73 -7.91
C THR A 875 -15.16 19.21 -8.06
N GLY A 876 -14.30 18.44 -8.72
CA GLY A 876 -12.85 18.61 -8.63
C GLY A 876 -12.22 18.00 -7.37
N GLY A 877 -13.04 17.43 -6.47
CA GLY A 877 -12.59 16.59 -5.36
C GLY A 877 -11.66 17.28 -4.37
N LEU A 878 -11.99 18.51 -3.96
CA LEU A 878 -11.11 19.29 -3.07
C LEU A 878 -11.15 18.73 -1.63
N PHE A 879 -12.35 18.45 -1.13
CA PHE A 879 -12.65 17.94 0.22
C PHE A 879 -11.99 18.73 1.35
N ASN A 880 -11.61 19.98 1.06
CA ASN A 880 -10.69 20.77 1.85
C ASN A 880 -11.05 22.26 1.75
N PRO A 881 -11.64 22.85 2.81
CA PRO A 881 -12.11 24.23 2.79
C PRO A 881 -10.94 25.22 2.70
N THR A 882 -9.74 24.87 3.18
CA THR A 882 -8.55 25.73 3.08
C THR A 882 -7.97 25.75 1.68
N THR A 883 -8.00 24.63 0.95
CA THR A 883 -7.62 24.56 -0.47
C THR A 883 -8.61 25.31 -1.34
N ALA A 884 -9.92 25.12 -1.10
CA ALA A 884 -10.96 25.85 -1.81
C ALA A 884 -10.83 27.38 -1.63
N LEU A 885 -10.58 27.83 -0.40
CA LEU A 885 -10.32 29.24 -0.11
C LEU A 885 -9.06 29.75 -0.84
N ALA A 886 -7.98 28.97 -0.87
CA ALA A 886 -6.76 29.34 -1.58
C ALA A 886 -6.99 29.51 -3.09
N PHE A 887 -7.69 28.57 -3.73
CA PHE A 887 -8.00 28.66 -5.16
C PHE A 887 -8.93 29.83 -5.47
N TYR A 888 -9.92 30.11 -4.61
CA TYR A 888 -10.76 31.30 -4.73
C TYR A 888 -9.93 32.60 -4.67
N LEU A 889 -9.01 32.71 -3.71
CA LEU A 889 -8.15 33.88 -3.56
C LEU A 889 -7.15 34.02 -4.72
N PHE A 890 -6.59 32.92 -5.21
CA PHE A 890 -5.72 32.90 -6.38
C PHE A 890 -6.47 33.40 -7.62
N ASN A 891 -7.66 32.87 -7.90
CA ASN A 891 -8.49 33.31 -9.03
C ASN A 891 -8.88 34.79 -8.90
N ALA A 892 -9.19 35.25 -7.69
CA ALA A 892 -9.50 36.65 -7.45
C ALA A 892 -8.32 37.57 -7.75
N ALA A 893 -7.11 37.17 -7.34
CA ALA A 893 -5.89 37.91 -7.62
C ALA A 893 -5.54 37.90 -9.11
N SER A 894 -5.62 36.73 -9.77
CA SER A 894 -5.27 36.55 -11.19
C SER A 894 -6.22 37.30 -12.13
N THR A 895 -7.50 37.41 -11.78
CA THR A 895 -8.51 38.11 -12.59
C THR A 895 -8.77 39.55 -12.16
N LEU A 896 -8.17 40.00 -11.04
CA LEU A 896 -8.47 41.28 -10.38
C LEU A 896 -9.97 41.48 -10.09
N SER A 897 -10.72 40.38 -9.91
CA SER A 897 -12.17 40.37 -9.71
C SER A 897 -12.55 39.28 -8.70
N LEU A 898 -13.47 39.55 -7.78
CA LEU A 898 -13.91 38.52 -6.83
C LEU A 898 -14.88 37.56 -7.53
N PRO A 899 -14.59 36.24 -7.60
CA PRO A 899 -15.56 35.27 -8.05
C PRO A 899 -16.81 35.31 -7.16
N ALA A 900 -17.97 34.93 -7.70
CA ALA A 900 -19.20 34.93 -6.92
C ALA A 900 -19.05 34.04 -5.68
N LEU A 901 -19.36 34.54 -4.48
CA LEU A 901 -19.23 33.76 -3.23
C LEU A 901 -20.00 32.44 -3.27
N GLY A 902 -21.09 32.39 -4.05
CA GLY A 902 -21.86 31.16 -4.28
C GLY A 902 -21.04 29.99 -4.82
N THR A 903 -19.93 30.23 -5.53
CA THR A 903 -19.06 29.16 -6.02
C THR A 903 -18.17 28.58 -4.92
N LEU A 904 -17.91 29.31 -3.85
CA LEU A 904 -17.09 28.85 -2.72
C LEU A 904 -17.92 28.12 -1.65
N ILE A 905 -19.21 28.45 -1.52
CA ILE A 905 -20.07 27.96 -0.44
C ILE A 905 -20.07 26.42 -0.34
N PRO A 906 -20.29 25.63 -1.41
CA PRO A 906 -20.34 24.17 -1.31
C PRO A 906 -19.03 23.58 -0.77
N PHE A 907 -17.89 24.10 -1.23
CA PHE A 907 -16.54 23.63 -0.91
C PHE A 907 -16.03 24.04 0.48
N VAL A 908 -16.72 24.97 1.14
CA VAL A 908 -16.41 25.36 2.53
C VAL A 908 -17.46 24.83 3.49
N ALA A 909 -18.74 25.08 3.21
CA ALA A 909 -19.84 24.69 4.08
C ALA A 909 -19.98 23.17 4.18
N GLY A 910 -19.79 22.43 3.08
CA GLY A 910 -19.85 20.97 3.07
C GLY A 910 -18.80 20.35 4.01
N PRO A 911 -17.50 20.62 3.81
CA PRO A 911 -16.45 20.10 4.69
C PRO A 911 -16.55 20.60 6.14
N CYS A 912 -17.04 21.80 6.38
CA CYS A 912 -17.30 22.30 7.74
C CYS A 912 -18.46 21.55 8.43
N LEU A 913 -19.55 21.27 7.71
CA LEU A 913 -20.66 20.45 8.21
C LEU A 913 -20.18 19.04 8.52
N ALA A 914 -19.37 18.47 7.62
CA ALA A 914 -18.77 17.17 7.79
C ALA A 914 -17.90 17.05 9.04
N ALA A 915 -17.03 18.03 9.28
CA ALA A 915 -16.21 18.12 10.48
C ALA A 915 -17.05 18.19 11.77
N PHE A 916 -18.15 18.94 11.73
CA PHE A 916 -19.11 18.99 12.85
C PHE A 916 -19.76 17.62 13.09
N LEU A 917 -20.27 16.95 12.05
CA LEU A 917 -20.88 15.62 12.18
C LEU A 917 -19.89 14.56 12.68
N ALA A 918 -18.67 14.56 12.15
CA ALA A 918 -17.60 13.65 12.60
C ALA A 918 -17.21 13.93 14.06
N SER A 919 -17.28 15.19 14.52
CA SER A 919 -17.03 15.51 15.93
C SER A 919 -18.05 14.89 16.88
N LEU A 920 -19.32 14.80 16.47
CA LEU A 920 -20.38 14.16 17.24
C LEU A 920 -20.11 12.65 17.37
N GLU A 921 -19.72 12.01 16.28
CA GLU A 921 -19.36 10.59 16.24
C GLU A 921 -18.14 10.29 17.15
N ALA A 922 -17.06 11.06 17.01
CA ALA A 922 -15.86 10.95 17.84
C ALA A 922 -16.11 11.27 19.33
N SER A 923 -17.05 12.18 19.64
CA SER A 923 -17.42 12.60 21.01
C SER A 923 -18.26 11.58 21.78
N THR A 924 -18.78 10.52 21.14
CA THR A 924 -19.43 9.40 21.86
C THR A 924 -18.48 8.63 22.78
N SER A 925 -17.20 8.99 22.82
CA SER A 925 -16.21 8.58 23.85
C SER A 925 -16.27 9.42 25.14
N LEU A 926 -16.88 10.62 25.12
CA LEU A 926 -16.99 11.55 26.24
C LEU A 926 -18.34 11.50 26.96
N LEU A 927 -19.41 11.00 26.34
CA LEU A 927 -20.72 10.83 27.00
C LEU A 927 -20.83 9.53 27.83
N SER A 928 -19.79 8.69 27.83
CA SER A 928 -19.69 7.48 28.67
C SER A 928 -18.73 7.60 29.85
N ALA A 929 -18.20 8.79 30.12
CA ALA A 929 -17.46 9.15 31.33
C ALA A 929 -18.26 10.18 32.12
#